data_AF-A0A934ZKP7-F1
#
_entry.id   AF-A0A934ZKP7-F1
#
_cell.length_a   1.000
_cell.length_b   1.000
_cell.length_c   1.000
_cell.angle_alpha   90.00
_cell.angle_beta   90.00
_cell.angle_gamma   90.00
#
_symmetry.space_group_name_H-M   'P 1'
#
loop_
_entity.id
_entity.type
_entity.pdbx_description
1 polymer ?
#
loop_
_entity_poly.entity_id
_entity_poly.type
_entity_poly.pdbx_seq_one_letter_code
_entity_poly.pdbx_strand_id
1 'polypeptide(L)'
;MRLLRLRSFVATATLATTLFAPRAHAIWPPSPEMSAEDLSRPENWPNDPGYAYTERGGGQWSLWSWIPMATRAVAGFRAQELTLGAGNSVDRAWGISIGDPRVMIAVLDSGINWENDDLVNKVALNIAELPMPMGASAYDSNGDGVVTVADYLQDTRITCGVAGMPRNQFACRGADGMPNDPNANGVLDGGDLIRVFSDSTDADRNGYVDDIAGWDFMHDDNDPADDTRFGHGTGEARDSASEANNGRGGAGSCPRCMFIPTRVGDSFITDVTDFGQAVVYAVDRGASVVQEALGTLNNSRFSQAAIDYAYSHNVVIIASAADENSRHHNMPGTANHTVYTHAIRFDSENINSATTFLNFNNCTNYGAQLVLSVGAMSCSSAAVGYSSGMAGLIYSAALGRNLNPAISAEEVKQLLTMTADDVNVPESQPTHPMFDRSKYPSLAGWDQRFGYGRTNSRRSLEWVRDGRIPPEVDITSPRWFTVLDPDRPAQQTLRIEGRIAARRAPRFDYTIEYATGVEPADTAWVMVRRETNVTAAVTDRLADIDLRTININNPGEVENRYTLTVRIRVTAHYDAPIGDVPGEVRRAFYVHRDPTVLPGFPIDLGSGGESSPHLVDLNGDGAREIIYATSDGEVHAFRADGTDLPGWPAFTRLAQGYDPARTPSYLASRAFQPVAPGGRPPIDPTVVREAVLSTPAIGDLDGDMRPEVVVGTYAGTIHVYRADGTAYGHGFPYTLPEVPSSATSPQAIQARGMFGDPVLADLDGDMRPEIVFGAFDGKVYALDSMTGMVKSGFPVVVTFPEPGTSRNRVFGSVGIGDMDGDRRLDIVSVSSEGLRGDNNLGAIYVIYGDGNNHAGGPFHPNWPIPYLSFNFFPLIGEGVSSSPAIADMDGDGRDELALVGTGSAVITLARGVQPPHVARPSPQSLAQAVAIRTAMRGRLTNVETSQVSFIPAFSLGSFGDMTNDGVPDYVITGASLNLAINLAGGGRAFPIEHLAGAWNGSTGNSLPGFPRLVEDYTFFFNPSIADVGGDAYPEMLIGTGGYYLHGFDGCGREPEGWPKFTGQWIIANPAVGDLRGMGQQQVVSGTRSGYLWAWSTASQAATASMQWPTHRHDQANTGNWGTTLNQGVRRVPGLGPLECPLPVEPDAGTPGVDAGTVADAGSSIDAGAPTVEGDGCGCRTAPAGAPRAGLLAIGLAMLAVRRRRRTA
;
A
#
# COMPACT_ATOMS: atom_id res chain seq x y z
N MET A 1 -58.61 22.73 -3.75
CA MET A 1 -59.57 23.20 -2.74
C MET A 1 -58.81 23.91 -1.63
N ARG A 2 -59.13 25.19 -1.47
CA ARG A 2 -59.02 26.08 -0.29
C ARG A 2 -58.94 25.45 1.13
N LEU A 3 -58.17 26.16 1.97
CA LEU A 3 -58.33 26.46 3.42
C LEU A 3 -57.88 25.40 4.47
N LEU A 4 -56.85 25.67 5.31
CA LEU A 4 -56.79 26.47 6.58
C LEU A 4 -57.22 25.64 7.81
N ARG A 5 -56.43 25.42 8.88
CA ARG A 5 -56.11 26.31 10.04
C ARG A 5 -55.23 25.52 11.04
N LEU A 6 -54.11 26.04 11.56
CA LEU A 6 -53.85 27.10 12.57
C LEU A 6 -53.79 26.62 14.05
N ARG A 7 -52.60 26.87 14.64
CA ARG A 7 -52.26 27.40 16.00
C ARG A 7 -52.35 26.48 17.24
N SER A 8 -51.24 26.40 17.98
CA SER A 8 -50.92 27.39 19.03
C SER A 8 -49.46 27.33 19.52
N PHE A 9 -48.90 28.53 19.68
CA PHE A 9 -47.61 28.89 20.29
C PHE A 9 -47.75 28.92 21.83
N VAL A 10 -46.70 28.50 22.55
CA VAL A 10 -46.33 29.09 23.85
C VAL A 10 -44.83 29.35 23.81
N ALA A 11 -44.48 30.62 23.92
CA ALA A 11 -43.12 31.12 23.97
C ALA A 11 -42.57 31.01 25.40
N THR A 12 -41.31 30.59 25.53
CA THR A 12 -40.47 30.90 26.69
C THR A 12 -39.20 31.53 26.15
N ALA A 13 -39.16 32.86 26.18
CA ALA A 13 -37.99 33.64 25.87
C ALA A 13 -36.98 33.52 27.02
N THR A 14 -35.90 32.78 26.82
CA THR A 14 -34.67 32.95 27.61
C THR A 14 -33.75 33.84 26.79
N LEU A 15 -33.63 35.09 27.23
CA LEU A 15 -32.60 36.01 26.78
C LEU A 15 -31.24 35.40 27.17
N ALA A 16 -30.62 34.65 26.26
CA ALA A 16 -29.19 34.42 26.33
C ALA A 16 -28.53 35.70 25.82
N THR A 17 -28.17 36.59 26.75
CA THR A 17 -27.18 37.64 26.48
C THR A 17 -25.88 36.95 26.12
N THR A 18 -25.68 36.70 24.83
CA THR A 18 -24.36 36.42 24.27
C THR A 18 -23.51 37.66 24.50
N LEU A 19 -22.75 37.64 25.60
CA LEU A 19 -21.58 38.47 25.74
C LEU A 19 -20.69 38.14 24.54
N PHE A 20 -20.74 38.98 23.51
CA PHE A 20 -19.67 39.08 22.54
C PHE A 20 -18.44 39.47 23.33
N ALA A 21 -17.66 38.48 23.78
CA ALA A 21 -16.27 38.72 24.06
C ALA A 21 -15.69 39.36 22.78
N PRO A 22 -15.03 40.53 22.86
CA PRO A 22 -14.38 41.09 21.69
C PRO A 22 -13.46 40.01 21.13
N ARG A 23 -13.60 39.71 19.83
CA ARG A 23 -12.63 38.88 19.09
C ARG A 23 -11.28 39.55 19.28
N ALA A 24 -10.51 39.11 20.29
CA ALA A 24 -9.13 39.50 20.42
C ALA A 24 -8.45 39.03 19.14
N HIS A 25 -7.90 39.98 18.38
CA HIS A 25 -7.09 39.63 17.22
C HIS A 25 -5.95 38.74 17.71
N ALA A 26 -5.84 37.56 17.10
CA ALA A 26 -4.69 36.69 17.28
C ALA A 26 -3.39 37.47 17.01
N ILE A 27 -2.41 37.35 17.90
CA ILE A 27 -1.04 37.82 17.63
C ILE A 27 -0.38 36.77 16.73
N TRP A 28 -0.79 36.76 15.45
CA TRP A 28 -0.32 35.83 14.43
C TRP A 28 0.07 36.59 13.15
N PRO A 29 1.18 36.25 12.48
CA PRO A 29 2.13 35.18 12.82
C PRO A 29 2.91 35.48 14.12
N PRO A 30 3.39 34.44 14.83
CA PRO A 30 4.14 34.64 16.06
C PRO A 30 5.48 35.33 15.78
N SER A 31 6.05 36.01 16.77
CA SER A 31 7.40 36.58 16.62
C SER A 31 8.47 35.50 16.87
N PRO A 32 9.66 35.62 16.26
CA PRO A 32 10.72 34.62 16.40
C PRO A 32 11.22 34.43 17.85
N GLU A 33 10.98 35.41 18.73
CA GLU A 33 11.36 35.43 20.14
C GLU A 33 10.35 34.73 21.07
N MET A 34 9.14 34.42 20.60
CA MET A 34 8.11 33.78 21.43
C MET A 34 8.55 32.37 21.88
N SER A 35 8.36 32.10 23.17
CA SER A 35 8.65 30.80 23.78
C SER A 35 7.50 29.82 23.56
N ALA A 36 7.75 28.53 23.81
CA ALA A 36 6.70 27.51 23.83
C ALA A 36 5.60 27.82 24.87
N GLU A 37 5.95 28.49 25.98
CA GLU A 37 4.97 28.92 26.98
C GLU A 37 4.09 30.05 26.45
N ASP A 38 4.65 31.01 25.71
CA ASP A 38 3.86 32.07 25.07
C ASP A 38 2.86 31.47 24.06
N LEU A 39 3.32 30.52 23.24
CA LEU A 39 2.49 29.84 22.25
C LEU A 39 1.44 28.89 22.85
N SER A 40 1.53 28.58 24.15
CA SER A 40 0.47 27.83 24.86
C SER A 40 -0.78 28.66 25.16
N ARG A 41 -0.72 29.99 24.94
CA ARG A 41 -1.80 30.91 25.24
C ARG A 41 -2.68 31.17 24.01
N PRO A 42 -4.01 31.01 24.10
CA PRO A 42 -4.91 31.14 22.95
C PRO A 42 -4.83 32.46 22.17
N GLU A 43 -4.43 33.56 22.80
CA GLU A 43 -4.26 34.86 22.12
C GLU A 43 -3.14 34.87 21.05
N ASN A 44 -2.23 33.90 21.08
CA ASN A 44 -1.12 33.75 20.13
C ASN A 44 -1.38 32.67 19.06
N TRP A 45 -2.55 32.03 19.09
CA TRP A 45 -2.93 31.01 18.10
C TRP A 45 -3.50 31.67 16.85
N PRO A 46 -3.35 31.07 15.66
CA PRO A 46 -4.14 31.52 14.54
C PRO A 46 -5.64 31.31 14.86
N ASN A 47 -6.50 32.15 14.28
CA ASN A 47 -7.92 32.19 14.63
C ASN A 47 -8.76 31.02 14.04
N ASP A 48 -8.10 30.00 13.50
CA ASP A 48 -8.70 28.86 12.82
C ASP A 48 -9.33 27.89 13.85
N PRO A 49 -10.62 27.53 13.70
CA PRO A 49 -11.34 26.70 14.69
C PRO A 49 -10.70 25.34 14.95
N GLY A 50 -10.07 24.74 13.94
CA GLY A 50 -9.43 23.42 14.00
C GLY A 50 -8.07 23.43 14.71
N TYR A 51 -7.40 24.58 14.79
CA TYR A 51 -6.12 24.69 15.49
C TYR A 51 -6.31 24.53 17.01
N ALA A 52 -7.36 25.17 17.56
CA ALA A 52 -7.62 25.20 18.98
C ALA A 52 -8.02 23.83 19.55
N TYR A 53 -7.42 23.45 20.68
CA TYR A 53 -7.88 22.29 21.44
C TYR A 53 -9.14 22.62 22.24
N THR A 54 -10.05 21.67 22.35
CA THR A 54 -11.26 21.79 23.17
C THR A 54 -11.44 20.54 24.03
N GLU A 55 -12.33 20.55 25.02
CA GLU A 55 -12.65 19.34 25.79
C GLU A 55 -13.18 18.18 24.92
N ARG A 56 -13.65 18.48 23.69
CA ARG A 56 -14.21 17.51 22.74
C ARG A 56 -13.33 17.26 21.50
N GLY A 57 -12.23 17.99 21.33
CA GLY A 57 -11.40 17.95 20.12
C GLY A 57 -9.92 18.17 20.43
N GLY A 58 -9.06 17.34 19.83
CA GLY A 58 -7.62 17.33 20.13
C GLY A 58 -6.82 18.53 19.63
N GLY A 59 -7.43 19.42 18.83
CA GLY A 59 -6.72 20.49 18.12
C GLY A 59 -5.63 19.98 17.18
N GLN A 60 -4.85 20.89 16.61
CA GLN A 60 -3.68 20.54 15.77
C GLN A 60 -2.41 20.38 16.61
N TRP A 61 -2.44 19.46 17.58
CA TRP A 61 -1.29 19.24 18.49
C TRP A 61 0.00 18.87 17.78
N SER A 62 -0.11 18.25 16.59
CA SER A 62 0.99 17.95 15.68
C SER A 62 1.81 19.19 15.31
N LEU A 63 1.24 20.39 15.39
CA LEU A 63 1.93 21.65 15.09
C LEU A 63 2.60 22.29 16.32
N TRP A 64 2.24 21.88 17.54
CA TRP A 64 2.61 22.61 18.76
C TRP A 64 3.99 22.26 19.29
N SER A 65 4.69 23.26 19.80
CA SER A 65 5.96 23.17 20.51
C SER A 65 5.81 23.02 22.03
N TRP A 66 4.58 22.91 22.53
CA TRP A 66 4.24 22.90 23.96
C TRP A 66 3.29 21.75 24.29
N ILE A 67 3.20 21.42 25.59
CA ILE A 67 2.31 20.39 26.13
C ILE A 67 1.14 21.05 26.88
N PRO A 68 -0.13 20.66 26.65
CA PRO A 68 -1.27 21.18 27.42
C PRO A 68 -1.11 21.00 28.93
N MET A 69 -1.46 22.04 29.71
CA MET A 69 -1.29 22.01 31.17
C MET A 69 -2.03 20.85 31.85
N ALA A 70 -3.21 20.46 31.33
CA ALA A 70 -3.96 19.31 31.83
C ALA A 70 -3.19 18.00 31.67
N THR A 71 -2.55 17.79 30.52
CA THR A 71 -1.73 16.61 30.23
C THR A 71 -0.52 16.50 31.17
N ARG A 72 0.08 17.63 31.56
CA ARG A 72 1.22 17.65 32.51
C ARG A 72 0.86 17.13 33.90
N ALA A 73 -0.43 17.13 34.25
CA ALA A 73 -0.92 16.64 35.54
C ALA A 73 -1.33 15.15 35.51
N VAL A 74 -1.29 14.51 34.33
CA VAL A 74 -1.64 13.09 34.18
C VAL A 74 -0.54 12.22 34.80
N ALA A 75 -0.94 11.25 35.61
CA ALA A 75 0.00 10.30 36.20
C ALA A 75 0.70 9.48 35.11
N GLY A 76 2.04 9.42 35.17
CA GLY A 76 2.87 8.76 34.14
C GLY A 76 3.41 9.69 33.07
N PHE A 77 2.97 10.95 33.00
CA PHE A 77 3.57 11.94 32.10
C PHE A 77 5.06 12.15 32.42
N ARG A 78 5.90 12.12 31.39
CA ARG A 78 7.35 12.28 31.51
C ARG A 78 7.73 13.76 31.45
N ALA A 79 8.27 14.30 32.54
CA ALA A 79 8.68 15.70 32.61
C ALA A 79 9.73 16.09 31.54
N GLN A 80 10.51 15.12 31.06
CA GLN A 80 11.49 15.30 29.98
C GLN A 80 10.82 15.71 28.65
N GLU A 81 9.59 15.25 28.39
CA GLU A 81 8.83 15.58 27.18
C GLU A 81 8.36 17.05 27.14
N LEU A 82 8.41 17.78 28.26
CA LEU A 82 8.07 19.21 28.29
C LEU A 82 8.95 20.04 27.35
N THR A 83 10.22 19.65 27.21
CA THR A 83 11.18 20.33 26.32
C THR A 83 10.98 19.99 24.85
N LEU A 84 10.39 18.82 24.57
CA LEU A 84 10.08 18.34 23.24
C LEU A 84 8.80 18.99 22.70
N GLY A 85 7.80 19.22 23.57
CA GLY A 85 6.49 19.68 23.13
C GLY A 85 5.63 18.56 22.54
N ALA A 86 4.35 18.86 22.24
CA ALA A 86 3.40 17.85 21.78
C ALA A 86 3.72 17.35 20.36
N GLY A 87 4.05 18.25 19.44
CA GLY A 87 4.21 17.93 18.02
C GLY A 87 5.55 18.36 17.44
N ASN A 88 5.51 18.81 16.20
CA ASN A 88 6.66 19.03 15.33
C ASN A 88 7.26 20.44 15.44
N SER A 89 6.83 21.24 16.43
CA SER A 89 7.29 22.62 16.66
C SER A 89 7.10 23.58 15.47
N VAL A 90 6.03 23.39 14.70
CA VAL A 90 5.69 24.22 13.52
C VAL A 90 5.22 25.63 13.94
N ASP A 91 4.46 25.71 15.04
CA ASP A 91 4.04 26.97 15.66
C ASP A 91 5.21 27.94 15.91
N ARG A 92 6.36 27.44 16.35
CA ARG A 92 7.60 28.22 16.53
C ARG A 92 8.33 28.48 15.22
N ALA A 93 8.23 27.56 14.26
CA ALA A 93 8.82 27.71 12.94
C ALA A 93 8.18 28.90 12.18
N TRP A 94 6.87 29.12 12.36
CA TRP A 94 6.14 30.27 11.84
C TRP A 94 6.69 31.63 12.27
N GLY A 95 7.39 31.70 13.41
CA GLY A 95 8.09 32.91 13.82
C GLY A 95 9.33 33.23 12.98
N ILE A 96 9.82 32.29 12.18
CA ILE A 96 10.92 32.49 11.21
C ILE A 96 10.35 32.63 9.80
N SER A 97 9.44 31.74 9.41
CA SER A 97 8.75 31.78 8.12
C SER A 97 7.40 31.07 8.22
N ILE A 98 6.36 31.66 7.63
CA ILE A 98 5.05 31.02 7.41
C ILE A 98 4.89 30.47 5.99
N GLY A 99 5.98 30.48 5.20
CA GLY A 99 6.00 30.06 3.81
C GLY A 99 6.15 31.19 2.80
N ASP A 100 6.36 30.82 1.55
CA ASP A 100 6.44 31.70 0.39
C ASP A 100 5.58 31.12 -0.74
N PRO A 101 4.74 31.92 -1.42
CA PRO A 101 3.85 31.42 -2.46
C PRO A 101 4.57 30.90 -3.71
N ARG A 102 5.87 31.18 -3.87
CA ARG A 102 6.72 30.58 -4.93
C ARG A 102 7.11 29.13 -4.62
N VAL A 103 6.93 28.67 -3.38
CA VAL A 103 7.14 27.28 -2.99
C VAL A 103 5.84 26.53 -3.23
N MET A 104 5.89 25.59 -4.16
CA MET A 104 4.76 24.76 -4.55
C MET A 104 4.93 23.33 -4.03
N ILE A 105 3.89 22.77 -3.43
CA ILE A 105 3.81 21.38 -2.97
C ILE A 105 2.90 20.63 -3.94
N ALA A 106 3.44 19.68 -4.70
CA ALA A 106 2.60 18.82 -5.54
C ALA A 106 1.99 17.71 -4.68
N VAL A 107 0.67 17.59 -4.68
CA VAL A 107 -0.08 16.60 -3.91
C VAL A 107 -0.53 15.50 -4.88
N LEU A 108 0.15 14.36 -4.82
CA LEU A 108 -0.11 13.18 -5.65
C LEU A 108 -1.03 12.25 -4.88
N ASP A 109 -2.32 12.23 -5.24
CA ASP A 109 -3.36 11.57 -4.44
C ASP A 109 -4.64 11.27 -5.26
N SER A 110 -5.78 11.08 -4.57
CA SER A 110 -7.12 10.86 -5.14
C SER A 110 -7.74 12.08 -5.85
N GLY A 111 -6.99 13.19 -5.95
CA GLY A 111 -7.48 14.46 -6.50
C GLY A 111 -7.96 15.46 -5.44
N ILE A 112 -8.72 16.46 -5.87
CA ILE A 112 -9.19 17.59 -5.05
C ILE A 112 -10.72 17.70 -5.04
N ASN A 113 -11.28 17.92 -3.85
CA ASN A 113 -12.64 18.42 -3.69
C ASN A 113 -12.62 19.94 -3.84
N TRP A 114 -13.01 20.42 -5.01
CA TRP A 114 -12.91 21.83 -5.39
C TRP A 114 -13.64 22.79 -4.44
N GLU A 115 -14.74 22.35 -3.82
CA GLU A 115 -15.53 23.14 -2.88
C GLU A 115 -14.87 23.36 -1.49
N ASN A 116 -13.63 22.89 -1.29
CA ASN A 116 -12.93 23.05 -0.03
C ASN A 116 -12.56 24.51 0.25
N ASP A 117 -13.26 25.12 1.20
CA ASP A 117 -13.20 26.55 1.46
C ASP A 117 -11.94 27.02 2.24
N ASP A 118 -11.07 26.08 2.62
CA ASP A 118 -9.80 26.30 3.31
C ASP A 118 -8.58 26.17 2.36
N LEU A 119 -8.81 25.62 1.15
CA LEU A 119 -7.80 25.36 0.12
C LEU A 119 -8.05 26.08 -1.20
N VAL A 120 -9.25 26.62 -1.43
CA VAL A 120 -9.66 27.21 -2.72
C VAL A 120 -8.67 28.25 -3.27
N ASN A 121 -8.07 29.05 -2.38
CA ASN A 121 -7.09 30.09 -2.73
C ASN A 121 -5.63 29.60 -2.65
N LYS A 122 -5.41 28.30 -2.47
CA LYS A 122 -4.09 27.68 -2.30
C LYS A 122 -3.62 26.90 -3.53
N VAL A 123 -4.51 26.66 -4.49
CA VAL A 123 -4.20 25.96 -5.74
C VAL A 123 -3.30 26.83 -6.62
N ALA A 124 -2.18 26.27 -7.06
CA ALA A 124 -1.22 26.93 -7.93
C ALA A 124 -1.70 26.91 -9.40
N LEU A 125 -2.22 28.04 -9.88
CA LEU A 125 -2.75 28.14 -11.24
C LEU A 125 -1.64 28.20 -12.31
N ASN A 126 -1.83 27.50 -13.44
CA ASN A 126 -1.02 27.68 -14.65
C ASN A 126 -1.48 28.95 -15.39
N ILE A 127 -0.83 30.08 -15.12
CA ILE A 127 -1.17 31.34 -15.77
C ILE A 127 -0.89 31.34 -17.28
N ALA A 128 -0.09 30.39 -17.77
CA ALA A 128 0.22 30.28 -19.20
C ALA A 128 -0.95 29.69 -20.00
N GLU A 129 -1.77 28.85 -19.38
CA GLU A 129 -3.01 28.30 -19.94
C GLU A 129 -4.23 29.20 -19.67
N LEU A 130 -4.09 30.20 -18.80
CA LEU A 130 -5.19 31.10 -18.46
C LEU A 130 -5.16 32.41 -19.24
N PRO A 131 -6.31 32.93 -19.69
CA PRO A 131 -6.38 34.30 -20.15
C PRO A 131 -6.26 35.27 -18.96
N MET A 132 -5.69 36.44 -19.17
CA MET A 132 -5.69 37.52 -18.18
C MET A 132 -7.12 37.80 -17.67
N PRO A 133 -7.33 38.04 -16.35
CA PRO A 133 -8.64 38.40 -15.82
C PRO A 133 -9.22 39.61 -16.56
N MET A 134 -10.48 39.50 -16.96
CA MET A 134 -11.07 40.49 -17.86
C MET A 134 -11.17 41.86 -17.19
N GLY A 135 -10.57 42.87 -17.83
CA GLY A 135 -10.52 44.24 -17.32
C GLY A 135 -9.41 44.50 -16.30
N ALA A 136 -8.60 43.49 -15.96
CA ALA A 136 -7.40 43.67 -15.15
C ALA A 136 -6.20 44.15 -15.99
N SER A 137 -5.19 44.68 -15.31
CA SER A 137 -3.91 45.10 -15.92
C SER A 137 -2.74 44.14 -15.63
N ALA A 138 -2.97 43.17 -14.74
CA ALA A 138 -2.07 42.08 -14.36
C ALA A 138 -2.92 40.86 -13.97
N TYR A 139 -2.30 39.67 -13.91
CA TYR A 139 -2.97 38.45 -13.44
C TYR A 139 -3.32 38.52 -11.96
N ASP A 140 -2.40 39.02 -11.12
CA ASP A 140 -2.67 39.42 -9.73
C ASP A 140 -3.48 40.73 -9.77
N SER A 141 -4.80 40.57 -9.84
CA SER A 141 -5.75 41.67 -10.05
C SER A 141 -6.18 42.31 -8.74
N ASN A 142 -6.05 41.58 -7.63
CA ASN A 142 -6.37 42.04 -6.29
C ASN A 142 -5.17 42.70 -5.57
N GLY A 143 -3.94 42.50 -6.07
CA GLY A 143 -2.69 43.08 -5.58
C GLY A 143 -2.13 42.43 -4.30
N ASP A 144 -2.49 41.18 -4.00
CA ASP A 144 -2.05 40.46 -2.81
C ASP A 144 -0.70 39.73 -2.98
N GLY A 145 -0.15 39.74 -4.20
CA GLY A 145 1.14 39.17 -4.56
C GLY A 145 1.11 37.71 -5.00
N VAL A 146 -0.08 37.11 -5.14
CA VAL A 146 -0.29 35.73 -5.59
C VAL A 146 -1.40 35.70 -6.64
N VAL A 147 -1.29 34.84 -7.66
CA VAL A 147 -2.39 34.63 -8.61
C VAL A 147 -3.21 33.43 -8.16
N THR A 148 -4.48 33.67 -7.84
CA THR A 148 -5.43 32.67 -7.36
C THR A 148 -6.79 32.84 -8.04
N VAL A 149 -7.73 31.96 -7.71
CA VAL A 149 -9.12 32.09 -8.20
C VAL A 149 -9.78 33.40 -7.72
N ALA A 150 -9.30 33.98 -6.62
CA ALA A 150 -9.77 35.27 -6.11
C ALA A 150 -9.53 36.41 -7.12
N ASP A 151 -8.50 36.33 -7.96
CA ASP A 151 -8.20 37.33 -8.99
C ASP A 151 -9.21 37.33 -10.14
N TYR A 152 -9.92 36.23 -10.32
CA TYR A 152 -10.95 36.06 -11.34
C TYR A 152 -12.35 36.39 -10.81
N LEU A 153 -12.50 36.79 -9.54
CA LEU A 153 -13.81 37.09 -8.95
C LEU A 153 -14.60 38.14 -9.72
N GLN A 154 -13.94 39.15 -10.27
CA GLN A 154 -14.57 40.22 -11.05
C GLN A 154 -14.66 39.92 -12.55
N ASP A 155 -14.13 38.78 -13.00
CA ASP A 155 -14.19 38.39 -14.40
C ASP A 155 -15.62 38.09 -14.81
N THR A 156 -16.16 38.81 -15.81
CA THR A 156 -17.55 38.62 -16.23
C THR A 156 -17.76 37.44 -17.18
N ARG A 157 -16.69 36.76 -17.62
CA ARG A 157 -16.80 35.45 -18.29
C ARG A 157 -17.21 34.36 -17.30
N ILE A 158 -16.87 34.57 -16.02
CA ILE A 158 -17.29 33.73 -14.91
C ILE A 158 -18.53 34.37 -14.26
N THR A 159 -19.58 33.58 -14.09
CA THR A 159 -20.85 34.06 -13.54
C THR A 159 -20.98 33.83 -12.04
N CYS A 160 -20.15 34.50 -11.24
CA CYS A 160 -20.25 34.45 -9.78
C CYS A 160 -20.87 35.73 -9.20
N GLY A 161 -22.06 35.63 -8.60
CA GLY A 161 -22.67 36.69 -7.79
C GLY A 161 -24.17 36.89 -8.04
N VAL A 162 -24.90 37.33 -7.00
CA VAL A 162 -26.33 37.66 -7.10
C VAL A 162 -26.51 39.07 -7.64
N ALA A 163 -27.40 39.27 -8.61
CA ALA A 163 -27.68 40.59 -9.18
C ALA A 163 -28.01 41.63 -8.07
N GLY A 164 -27.21 42.69 -7.98
CA GLY A 164 -27.37 43.75 -6.99
C GLY A 164 -26.67 43.52 -5.64
N MET A 165 -25.89 42.44 -5.47
CA MET A 165 -25.01 42.21 -4.32
C MET A 165 -23.53 42.17 -4.76
N PRO A 166 -22.58 42.50 -3.86
CA PRO A 166 -21.16 42.27 -4.12
C PRO A 166 -20.88 40.79 -4.43
N ARG A 167 -20.04 40.52 -5.43
CA ARG A 167 -19.58 39.17 -5.73
C ARG A 167 -18.84 38.59 -4.52
N ASN A 168 -19.09 37.31 -4.22
CA ASN A 168 -18.50 36.59 -3.10
C ASN A 168 -18.08 35.20 -3.59
N GLN A 169 -16.80 34.85 -3.39
CA GLN A 169 -16.22 33.58 -3.83
C GLN A 169 -16.91 32.35 -3.22
N PHE A 170 -17.56 32.50 -2.06
CA PHE A 170 -18.27 31.41 -1.37
C PHE A 170 -19.79 31.46 -1.55
N ALA A 171 -20.28 32.24 -2.52
CA ALA A 171 -21.71 32.38 -2.80
C ALA A 171 -21.98 32.56 -4.30
N CYS A 172 -21.40 31.70 -5.14
CA CYS A 172 -21.66 31.71 -6.58
C CYS A 172 -23.08 31.20 -6.87
N ARG A 173 -23.95 32.09 -7.36
CA ARG A 173 -25.34 31.85 -7.77
C ARG A 173 -25.63 32.56 -9.08
N GLY A 174 -26.59 32.03 -9.82
CA GLY A 174 -27.03 32.56 -11.10
C GLY A 174 -27.98 33.73 -11.06
N ALA A 175 -28.22 34.28 -12.25
CA ALA A 175 -29.19 35.35 -12.48
C ALA A 175 -30.64 34.94 -12.13
N ASP A 176 -30.92 33.65 -11.98
CA ASP A 176 -32.21 33.05 -11.58
C ASP A 176 -32.26 32.58 -10.11
N GLY A 177 -31.16 32.71 -9.36
CA GLY A 177 -31.05 32.27 -7.96
C GLY A 177 -30.71 30.77 -7.76
N MET A 178 -30.54 30.00 -8.85
CA MET A 178 -29.94 28.65 -8.82
C MET A 178 -28.42 28.74 -8.62
N PRO A 179 -27.69 27.67 -8.23
CA PRO A 179 -26.23 27.67 -8.30
C PRO A 179 -25.78 27.98 -9.74
N ASN A 180 -25.11 29.12 -9.97
CA ASN A 180 -24.32 29.35 -11.20
C ASN A 180 -22.86 29.33 -10.80
N ASP A 181 -22.46 28.10 -10.65
CA ASP A 181 -21.12 27.61 -10.59
C ASP A 181 -21.13 26.63 -11.77
N PRO A 182 -20.30 26.83 -12.81
CA PRO A 182 -20.19 25.92 -13.94
C PRO A 182 -20.13 24.44 -13.55
N ASN A 183 -19.46 24.09 -12.44
CA ASN A 183 -19.37 22.73 -11.89
C ASN A 183 -20.47 22.42 -10.83
N ALA A 184 -21.20 23.43 -10.38
CA ALA A 184 -22.38 23.45 -9.50
C ALA A 184 -22.15 23.05 -8.02
N ASN A 185 -20.97 23.32 -7.47
CA ASN A 185 -20.59 23.07 -6.06
C ASN A 185 -20.80 24.26 -5.08
N GLY A 186 -21.02 25.49 -5.56
CA GLY A 186 -21.29 26.72 -4.81
C GLY A 186 -20.11 27.67 -4.54
N VAL A 187 -18.90 27.37 -5.01
CA VAL A 187 -17.66 28.09 -4.71
C VAL A 187 -16.92 28.45 -6.02
N LEU A 188 -16.33 29.65 -6.12
CA LEU A 188 -15.41 29.95 -7.22
C LEU A 188 -14.07 29.24 -6.97
N ASP A 189 -13.72 28.27 -7.81
CA ASP A 189 -12.55 27.42 -7.63
C ASP A 189 -11.79 27.12 -8.94
N GLY A 190 -10.79 26.24 -8.87
CA GLY A 190 -9.99 25.84 -10.04
C GLY A 190 -10.80 25.09 -11.10
N GLY A 191 -11.76 24.25 -10.70
CA GLY A 191 -12.65 23.53 -11.60
C GLY A 191 -13.54 24.46 -12.42
N ASP A 192 -13.94 25.60 -11.86
CA ASP A 192 -14.63 26.66 -12.62
C ASP A 192 -13.74 27.29 -13.70
N LEU A 193 -12.48 27.57 -13.38
CA LEU A 193 -11.54 28.14 -14.34
C LEU A 193 -11.28 27.15 -15.48
N ILE A 194 -11.05 25.87 -15.16
CA ILE A 194 -10.92 24.78 -16.13
C ILE A 194 -12.13 24.79 -17.06
N ARG A 195 -13.35 24.74 -16.52
CA ARG A 195 -14.57 24.63 -17.30
C ARG A 195 -14.87 25.84 -18.19
N VAL A 196 -14.45 27.03 -17.79
CA VAL A 196 -14.70 28.28 -18.55
C VAL A 196 -13.59 28.56 -19.57
N PHE A 197 -12.35 28.20 -19.29
CA PHE A 197 -11.19 28.64 -20.06
C PHE A 197 -10.45 27.57 -20.85
N SER A 198 -10.75 26.27 -20.66
CA SER A 198 -10.17 25.22 -21.51
C SER A 198 -10.53 25.43 -22.99
N ASP A 199 -9.53 25.54 -23.85
CA ASP A 199 -9.70 25.76 -25.29
C ASP A 199 -9.10 24.66 -26.18
N SER A 200 -8.66 23.56 -25.56
CA SER A 200 -8.01 22.40 -26.15
C SER A 200 -6.64 22.69 -26.75
N THR A 201 -5.97 23.75 -26.27
CA THR A 201 -4.60 24.10 -26.65
C THR A 201 -3.66 23.84 -25.49
N ASP A 202 -2.49 23.28 -25.78
CA ASP A 202 -1.33 23.31 -24.87
C ASP A 202 -0.56 24.61 -25.16
N ALA A 203 -0.92 25.69 -24.46
CA ALA A 203 -0.42 27.03 -24.73
C ALA A 203 1.04 27.21 -24.30
N ASP A 204 1.45 26.57 -23.21
CA ASP A 204 2.80 26.62 -22.67
C ASP A 204 3.76 25.56 -23.27
N ARG A 205 3.19 24.60 -24.01
CA ARG A 205 3.86 23.50 -24.71
C ARG A 205 4.57 22.53 -23.77
N ASN A 206 3.97 22.28 -22.61
CA ASN A 206 4.49 21.36 -21.61
C ASN A 206 4.05 19.91 -21.85
N GLY A 207 3.14 19.65 -22.81
CA GLY A 207 2.59 18.34 -23.16
C GLY A 207 1.22 18.04 -22.55
N TYR A 208 0.70 18.95 -21.72
CA TYR A 208 -0.53 18.82 -20.95
C TYR A 208 -1.51 19.92 -21.39
N VAL A 209 -2.56 19.53 -22.10
CA VAL A 209 -3.51 20.47 -22.71
C VAL A 209 -4.36 21.13 -21.63
N ASP A 210 -4.39 22.47 -21.58
CA ASP A 210 -5.20 23.24 -20.64
C ASP A 210 -4.97 22.87 -19.15
N ASP A 211 -3.74 22.56 -18.70
CA ASP A 211 -3.40 22.17 -17.30
C ASP A 211 -3.48 23.34 -16.28
N ILE A 212 -4.61 24.04 -16.30
CA ILE A 212 -4.92 25.30 -15.59
C ILE A 212 -4.72 25.19 -14.08
N ALA A 213 -5.12 24.08 -13.47
CA ALA A 213 -5.15 23.96 -12.01
C ALA A 213 -4.58 22.63 -11.49
N GLY A 214 -3.98 21.81 -12.36
CA GLY A 214 -3.49 20.46 -12.04
C GLY A 214 -3.74 19.49 -13.20
N TRP A 215 -3.60 18.19 -12.93
CA TRP A 215 -3.76 17.14 -13.96
C TRP A 215 -4.33 15.84 -13.37
N ASP A 216 -5.19 15.15 -14.13
CA ASP A 216 -5.72 13.82 -13.84
C ASP A 216 -5.03 12.76 -14.71
N PHE A 217 -4.17 11.94 -14.11
CA PHE A 217 -3.48 10.83 -14.78
C PHE A 217 -4.34 9.58 -14.94
N MET A 218 -5.46 9.48 -14.21
CA MET A 218 -6.37 8.34 -14.32
C MET A 218 -7.25 8.44 -15.58
N HIS A 219 -7.60 9.66 -15.98
CA HIS A 219 -8.39 9.94 -17.19
C HIS A 219 -7.63 10.67 -18.30
N ASP A 220 -6.37 11.07 -18.03
CA ASP A 220 -5.52 11.85 -18.93
C ASP A 220 -6.18 13.16 -19.37
N ASP A 221 -6.71 13.90 -18.40
CA ASP A 221 -7.35 15.20 -18.62
C ASP A 221 -6.90 16.25 -17.59
N ASN A 222 -7.37 17.48 -17.77
CA ASN A 222 -6.93 18.64 -17.02
C ASN A 222 -7.72 18.91 -15.73
N ASP A 223 -8.65 18.04 -15.34
CA ASP A 223 -9.47 18.22 -14.13
C ASP A 223 -9.14 17.17 -13.06
N PRO A 224 -8.22 17.45 -12.12
CA PRO A 224 -7.87 16.56 -11.01
C PRO A 224 -8.97 16.45 -9.93
N ALA A 225 -10.24 16.63 -10.27
CA ALA A 225 -11.35 16.51 -9.34
C ALA A 225 -11.40 15.10 -8.72
N ASP A 226 -11.60 15.05 -7.39
CA ASP A 226 -11.90 13.81 -6.69
C ASP A 226 -13.39 13.46 -6.89
N ASP A 227 -13.73 12.83 -8.01
CA ASP A 227 -15.11 12.49 -8.35
C ASP A 227 -15.67 11.28 -7.57
N THR A 228 -14.82 10.49 -6.90
CA THR A 228 -15.24 9.50 -5.89
C THR A 228 -15.69 10.14 -4.58
N ARG A 229 -15.24 11.37 -4.31
CA ARG A 229 -15.33 12.02 -3.00
C ARG A 229 -14.63 11.24 -1.89
N PHE A 230 -13.51 10.57 -2.22
CA PHE A 230 -12.69 9.85 -1.26
C PHE A 230 -12.07 10.79 -0.22
N GLY A 231 -11.63 11.97 -0.67
CA GLY A 231 -11.25 13.12 0.14
C GLY A 231 -9.86 13.04 0.76
N HIS A 232 -9.07 12.01 0.44
CA HIS A 232 -7.72 11.84 0.97
C HIS A 232 -6.79 12.94 0.48
N GLY A 233 -6.67 13.16 -0.84
CA GLY A 233 -5.83 14.24 -1.39
C GLY A 233 -6.18 15.63 -0.89
N THR A 234 -7.49 15.89 -0.69
CA THR A 234 -7.96 17.14 -0.08
C THR A 234 -7.50 17.25 1.38
N GLY A 235 -7.58 16.17 2.17
CA GLY A 235 -7.10 16.13 3.55
C GLY A 235 -5.60 16.36 3.64
N GLU A 236 -4.83 15.70 2.79
CA GLU A 236 -3.38 15.80 2.77
C GLU A 236 -2.89 17.19 2.30
N ALA A 237 -3.61 17.84 1.39
CA ALA A 237 -3.36 19.24 1.02
C ALA A 237 -3.65 20.22 2.18
N ARG A 238 -4.64 19.93 3.05
CA ARG A 238 -4.92 20.74 4.25
C ARG A 238 -3.79 20.67 5.26
N ASP A 239 -3.28 19.46 5.53
CA ASP A 239 -2.20 19.26 6.50
C ASP A 239 -0.90 20.00 6.08
N SER A 240 -0.64 20.11 4.77
CA SER A 240 0.54 20.80 4.25
C SER A 240 0.35 22.31 4.03
N ALA A 241 -0.78 22.75 3.45
CA ALA A 241 -0.90 24.06 2.82
C ALA A 241 -2.15 24.88 3.17
N SER A 242 -3.07 24.39 4.02
CA SER A 242 -4.25 25.17 4.46
C SER A 242 -3.84 26.58 4.89
N GLU A 243 -4.65 27.57 4.50
CA GLU A 243 -4.52 28.93 4.99
C GLU A 243 -4.57 28.96 6.52
N ALA A 244 -3.88 29.93 7.12
CA ALA A 244 -3.97 30.15 8.56
C ALA A 244 -4.45 31.57 8.83
N ASN A 245 -5.14 31.72 9.96
CA ASN A 245 -5.73 32.96 10.45
C ASN A 245 -6.85 33.51 9.56
N ASN A 246 -7.58 32.64 8.85
CA ASN A 246 -8.71 33.00 7.99
C ASN A 246 -10.08 32.76 8.67
N GLY A 247 -10.09 32.15 9.85
CA GLY A 247 -11.28 31.87 10.66
C GLY A 247 -12.06 30.63 10.22
N ARG A 248 -11.43 29.75 9.44
CA ARG A 248 -11.99 28.51 8.86
C ARG A 248 -11.05 27.36 9.13
N GLY A 249 -11.53 26.14 8.91
CA GLY A 249 -10.70 24.94 8.90
C GLY A 249 -9.66 24.86 10.03
N GLY A 250 -8.43 24.53 9.65
CA GLY A 250 -7.25 24.51 10.52
C GLY A 250 -6.06 25.12 9.78
N ALA A 251 -4.89 25.16 10.38
CA ALA A 251 -3.69 25.69 9.73
C ALA A 251 -2.86 24.58 9.08
N GLY A 252 -2.42 24.77 7.83
CA GLY A 252 -1.43 23.89 7.20
C GLY A 252 -0.03 24.14 7.79
N SER A 253 0.90 23.20 7.61
CA SER A 253 2.26 23.39 8.10
C SER A 253 2.98 24.57 7.42
N CYS A 254 2.71 24.82 6.14
CA CYS A 254 3.20 25.99 5.38
C CYS A 254 2.03 26.85 4.86
N PRO A 255 1.43 27.72 5.69
CA PRO A 255 0.21 28.46 5.31
C PRO A 255 0.34 29.36 4.07
N ARG A 256 1.56 29.81 3.72
CA ARG A 256 1.82 30.62 2.52
C ARG A 256 2.33 29.83 1.31
N CYS A 257 2.68 28.55 1.44
CA CYS A 257 3.01 27.70 0.27
C CYS A 257 1.76 27.51 -0.60
N MET A 258 1.93 27.29 -1.90
CA MET A 258 0.84 26.91 -2.80
C MET A 258 0.90 25.40 -3.07
N PHE A 259 -0.16 24.78 -3.58
CA PHE A 259 -0.15 23.36 -3.93
C PHE A 259 -0.65 23.08 -5.35
N ILE A 260 -0.13 22.02 -5.96
CA ILE A 260 -0.55 21.52 -7.28
C ILE A 260 -1.31 20.20 -7.03
N PRO A 261 -2.64 20.15 -7.22
CA PRO A 261 -3.36 18.89 -7.15
C PRO A 261 -3.05 18.03 -8.38
N THR A 262 -2.70 16.78 -8.14
CA THR A 262 -2.57 15.76 -9.19
C THR A 262 -3.35 14.53 -8.77
N ARG A 263 -4.24 14.08 -9.64
CA ARG A 263 -4.98 12.84 -9.42
C ARG A 263 -4.21 11.69 -10.05
N VAL A 264 -3.78 10.76 -9.23
CA VAL A 264 -3.01 9.57 -9.64
C VAL A 264 -3.76 8.28 -9.39
N GLY A 265 -4.95 8.34 -8.79
CA GLY A 265 -5.79 7.18 -8.51
C GLY A 265 -7.16 7.62 -7.98
N ASP A 266 -8.02 6.66 -7.68
CA ASP A 266 -9.33 6.88 -7.05
C ASP A 266 -9.27 6.79 -5.51
N SER A 267 -8.09 6.46 -4.97
CA SER A 267 -7.78 6.34 -3.55
C SER A 267 -6.28 6.58 -3.31
N PHE A 268 -5.79 6.27 -2.11
CA PHE A 268 -4.36 6.31 -1.80
C PHE A 268 -3.58 5.06 -2.27
N ILE A 269 -4.25 4.06 -2.90
CA ILE A 269 -3.59 2.90 -3.52
C ILE A 269 -3.66 3.03 -5.03
N THR A 270 -2.52 2.98 -5.73
CA THR A 270 -2.46 3.23 -7.18
C THR A 270 -1.38 2.42 -7.96
N ASP A 271 -1.37 2.54 -9.29
CA ASP A 271 -0.26 2.17 -10.17
C ASP A 271 0.91 3.15 -10.02
N VAL A 272 2.12 2.61 -9.86
CA VAL A 272 3.36 3.38 -9.74
C VAL A 272 3.70 4.16 -11.01
N THR A 273 3.16 3.76 -12.17
CA THR A 273 3.38 4.47 -13.44
C THR A 273 2.74 5.85 -13.39
N ASP A 274 1.47 5.95 -12.96
CA ASP A 274 0.75 7.22 -12.83
C ASP A 274 1.42 8.15 -11.79
N PHE A 275 1.92 7.58 -10.69
CA PHE A 275 2.78 8.30 -9.75
C PHE A 275 4.01 8.89 -10.45
N GLY A 276 4.75 8.11 -11.25
CA GLY A 276 5.93 8.58 -11.96
C GLY A 276 5.63 9.70 -12.95
N GLN A 277 4.49 9.62 -13.65
CA GLN A 277 4.02 10.66 -14.57
C GLN A 277 3.72 11.96 -13.82
N ALA A 278 3.05 11.85 -12.66
CA ALA A 278 2.73 13.00 -11.82
C ALA A 278 3.97 13.66 -11.20
N VAL A 279 4.99 12.89 -10.83
CA VAL A 279 6.28 13.44 -10.39
C VAL A 279 6.93 14.29 -11.48
N VAL A 280 6.98 13.77 -12.72
CA VAL A 280 7.55 14.52 -13.87
C VAL A 280 6.79 15.82 -14.10
N TYR A 281 5.46 15.75 -14.15
CA TYR A 281 4.60 16.93 -14.30
C TYR A 281 4.84 17.95 -13.18
N ALA A 282 4.85 17.52 -11.92
CA ALA A 282 5.06 18.36 -10.76
C ALA A 282 6.40 19.12 -10.83
N VAL A 283 7.49 18.42 -11.16
CA VAL A 283 8.83 19.01 -11.28
C VAL A 283 8.87 20.04 -12.39
N ASP A 284 8.35 19.72 -13.58
CA ASP A 284 8.36 20.62 -14.73
C ASP A 284 7.44 21.84 -14.53
N ARG A 285 6.37 21.69 -13.76
CA ARG A 285 5.49 22.77 -13.30
C ARG A 285 6.08 23.63 -12.20
N GLY A 286 7.25 23.26 -11.65
CA GLY A 286 8.02 24.05 -10.70
C GLY A 286 7.80 23.70 -9.23
N ALA A 287 7.29 22.50 -8.91
CA ALA A 287 7.17 22.04 -7.54
C ALA A 287 8.52 22.10 -6.79
N SER A 288 8.48 22.44 -5.51
CA SER A 288 9.63 22.35 -4.59
C SER A 288 9.59 21.08 -3.74
N VAL A 289 8.38 20.55 -3.52
CA VAL A 289 8.14 19.32 -2.75
C VAL A 289 7.13 18.47 -3.52
N VAL A 290 7.41 17.18 -3.63
CA VAL A 290 6.40 16.17 -3.98
C VAL A 290 5.93 15.54 -2.69
N GLN A 291 4.63 15.62 -2.44
CA GLN A 291 3.93 14.99 -1.34
C GLN A 291 3.36 13.66 -1.84
N GLU A 292 4.01 12.56 -1.45
CA GLU A 292 3.65 11.20 -1.84
C GLU A 292 2.97 10.52 -0.64
N ALA A 293 1.65 10.62 -0.58
CA ALA A 293 0.83 10.05 0.49
C ALA A 293 0.16 8.73 0.05
N LEU A 294 0.86 7.92 -0.75
CA LEU A 294 0.30 6.75 -1.43
C LEU A 294 0.96 5.45 -0.94
N GLY A 295 0.36 4.33 -1.35
CA GLY A 295 1.04 3.06 -1.51
C GLY A 295 0.75 2.55 -2.92
N THR A 296 1.73 2.00 -3.61
CA THR A 296 1.50 1.49 -4.97
C THR A 296 1.21 0.00 -4.96
N LEU A 297 0.65 -0.55 -6.03
CA LEU A 297 0.51 -2.00 -6.21
C LEU A 297 1.82 -2.64 -6.69
N ASN A 298 2.67 -1.85 -7.35
CA ASN A 298 3.78 -2.33 -8.15
C ASN A 298 5.04 -1.46 -8.03
N ASN A 299 6.03 -1.67 -8.88
CA ASN A 299 7.26 -0.87 -8.94
C ASN A 299 7.77 -0.79 -10.39
N SER A 300 8.33 0.33 -10.86
CA SER A 300 8.80 0.45 -12.25
C SER A 300 10.17 1.10 -12.34
N ARG A 301 10.92 0.86 -13.42
CA ARG A 301 12.18 1.60 -13.66
C ARG A 301 11.87 3.07 -13.95
N PHE A 302 10.73 3.35 -14.56
CA PHE A 302 10.26 4.70 -14.83
C PHE A 302 10.03 5.51 -13.54
N SER A 303 9.42 4.92 -12.50
CA SER A 303 9.17 5.64 -11.25
C SER A 303 10.48 6.03 -10.55
N GLN A 304 11.48 5.15 -10.50
CA GLN A 304 12.80 5.51 -9.99
C GLN A 304 13.45 6.62 -10.83
N ALA A 305 13.33 6.57 -12.17
CA ALA A 305 13.85 7.63 -13.03
C ALA A 305 13.15 8.98 -12.81
N ALA A 306 11.84 8.99 -12.55
CA ALA A 306 11.08 10.19 -12.21
C ALA A 306 11.50 10.76 -10.85
N ILE A 307 11.75 9.90 -9.86
CA ILE A 307 12.26 10.30 -8.54
C ILE A 307 13.67 10.89 -8.65
N ASP A 308 14.56 10.26 -9.42
CA ASP A 308 15.91 10.77 -9.68
C ASP A 308 15.86 12.11 -10.45
N TYR A 309 14.90 12.27 -11.36
CA TYR A 309 14.63 13.53 -12.05
C TYR A 309 14.26 14.62 -11.03
N ALA A 310 13.33 14.37 -10.11
CA ALA A 310 12.98 15.31 -9.04
C ALA A 310 14.20 15.68 -8.18
N TYR A 311 14.96 14.68 -7.73
CA TYR A 311 16.15 14.87 -6.90
C TYR A 311 17.19 15.77 -7.58
N SER A 312 17.46 15.54 -8.87
CA SER A 312 18.41 16.33 -9.67
C SER A 312 17.95 17.78 -9.91
N HIS A 313 16.63 18.04 -9.80
CA HIS A 313 16.03 19.38 -9.90
C HIS A 313 15.86 20.06 -8.53
N ASN A 314 16.45 19.51 -7.48
CA ASN A 314 16.35 19.98 -6.11
C ASN A 314 14.92 19.93 -5.55
N VAL A 315 14.10 18.98 -6.00
CA VAL A 315 12.76 18.73 -5.48
C VAL A 315 12.83 17.55 -4.52
N VAL A 316 12.43 17.74 -3.27
CA VAL A 316 12.39 16.66 -2.28
C VAL A 316 11.07 15.89 -2.40
N ILE A 317 11.14 14.56 -2.30
CA ILE A 317 9.96 13.70 -2.23
C ILE A 317 9.80 13.22 -0.79
N ILE A 318 8.70 13.64 -0.16
CA ILE A 318 8.31 13.16 1.17
C ILE A 318 7.33 12.03 0.96
N ALA A 319 7.65 10.84 1.49
CA ALA A 319 7.03 9.60 1.10
C ALA A 319 6.47 8.81 2.28
N SER A 320 5.32 8.17 2.06
CA SER A 320 4.57 7.45 3.08
C SER A 320 5.27 6.16 3.47
N ALA A 321 5.25 5.85 4.78
CA ALA A 321 5.62 4.52 5.24
C ALA A 321 4.53 3.45 5.01
N ALA A 322 3.36 3.82 4.50
CA ALA A 322 2.20 2.96 4.29
C ALA A 322 1.64 2.30 5.58
N ASP A 323 0.43 1.75 5.47
CA ASP A 323 -0.50 1.62 6.60
C ASP A 323 -0.71 0.18 7.14
N GLU A 324 0.30 -0.69 7.02
CA GLU A 324 0.18 -2.13 7.32
C GLU A 324 0.74 -2.56 8.69
N ASN A 325 1.44 -1.70 9.43
CA ASN A 325 2.23 -2.10 10.63
C ASN A 325 3.24 -3.22 10.35
N SER A 326 3.86 -3.17 9.19
CA SER A 326 4.77 -4.19 8.71
C SER A 326 6.21 -3.67 8.62
N ARG A 327 7.15 -4.60 8.45
CA ARG A 327 8.54 -4.32 8.09
C ARG A 327 8.75 -4.26 6.58
N HIS A 328 7.85 -4.85 5.80
CA HIS A 328 8.04 -4.94 4.36
C HIS A 328 8.18 -3.56 3.73
N HIS A 329 8.95 -3.52 2.65
CA HIS A 329 9.26 -2.28 1.95
C HIS A 329 8.12 -1.94 1.01
N ASN A 330 7.40 -0.85 1.29
CA ASN A 330 6.36 -0.36 0.39
C ASN A 330 6.92 0.66 -0.61
N MET A 331 6.36 0.68 -1.81
CA MET A 331 6.76 1.54 -2.92
C MET A 331 5.70 2.63 -3.15
N PRO A 332 6.08 3.83 -3.61
CA PRO A 332 7.44 4.24 -3.98
C PRO A 332 8.30 4.66 -2.77
N GLY A 333 7.75 4.68 -1.55
CA GLY A 333 8.45 5.27 -0.41
C GLY A 333 9.82 4.69 -0.06
N THR A 334 10.09 3.42 -0.40
CA THR A 334 11.41 2.79 -0.17
C THR A 334 12.41 3.01 -1.32
N ALA A 335 12.01 3.68 -2.40
CA ALA A 335 12.88 3.99 -3.53
C ALA A 335 14.09 4.86 -3.12
N ASN A 336 15.12 4.92 -3.95
CA ASN A 336 16.20 5.87 -3.71
C ASN A 336 15.66 7.31 -3.81
N HIS A 337 16.29 8.23 -3.06
CA HIS A 337 16.00 9.68 -3.06
C HIS A 337 14.63 10.12 -2.51
N THR A 338 13.92 9.23 -1.81
CA THR A 338 12.73 9.59 -1.01
C THR A 338 13.08 9.87 0.46
N VAL A 339 12.14 10.47 1.18
CA VAL A 339 12.15 10.64 2.64
C VAL A 339 11.02 9.79 3.25
N TYR A 340 11.32 8.53 3.59
CA TYR A 340 10.36 7.57 4.14
C TYR A 340 9.91 7.94 5.57
N THR A 341 8.62 8.19 5.74
CA THR A 341 8.06 8.91 6.88
C THR A 341 7.03 8.10 7.66
N HIS A 342 7.31 7.88 8.95
CA HIS A 342 6.41 7.22 9.90
C HIS A 342 5.55 8.25 10.68
N ALA A 343 4.38 7.83 11.15
CA ALA A 343 3.51 8.65 12.00
C ALA A 343 3.64 8.28 13.48
N ILE A 344 3.78 9.26 14.37
CA ILE A 344 3.64 9.06 15.82
C ILE A 344 2.47 9.88 16.36
N ARG A 345 1.94 9.44 17.49
CA ARG A 345 0.72 9.99 18.11
C ARG A 345 0.82 10.04 19.62
N PHE A 346 -0.18 10.62 20.26
CA PHE A 346 -0.37 10.43 21.69
C PHE A 346 -1.00 9.06 22.03
N ASP A 347 -0.69 8.55 23.22
CA ASP A 347 -0.96 7.19 23.70
C ASP A 347 -2.36 6.95 24.30
N SER A 348 -3.32 7.82 24.00
CA SER A 348 -4.64 7.85 24.64
C SER A 348 -5.76 8.08 23.61
N GLU A 349 -7.02 7.88 24.03
CA GLU A 349 -8.21 8.23 23.22
C GLU A 349 -8.41 9.74 23.10
N ASN A 350 -7.93 10.51 24.09
CA ASN A 350 -7.97 11.97 24.09
C ASN A 350 -6.70 12.55 24.72
N ILE A 351 -6.41 13.80 24.33
CA ILE A 351 -5.18 14.51 24.69
C ILE A 351 -5.05 14.80 26.20
N ASN A 352 -6.17 14.93 26.92
CA ASN A 352 -6.18 15.26 28.35
C ASN A 352 -5.82 14.06 29.23
N SER A 353 -5.92 12.83 28.70
CA SER A 353 -5.47 11.61 29.38
C SER A 353 -4.24 10.98 28.74
N ALA A 354 -3.59 11.67 27.80
CA ALA A 354 -2.31 11.25 27.25
C ALA A 354 -1.21 11.29 28.32
N THR A 355 -0.29 10.34 28.27
CA THR A 355 0.93 10.35 29.08
C THR A 355 2.19 10.59 28.24
N THR A 356 2.10 10.41 26.92
CA THR A 356 3.16 10.73 25.97
C THR A 356 2.59 11.15 24.61
N PHE A 357 3.35 11.93 23.85
CA PHE A 357 3.09 12.26 22.43
C PHE A 357 4.05 11.55 21.47
N LEU A 358 4.89 10.66 22.01
CA LEU A 358 5.92 9.93 21.26
C LEU A 358 5.51 8.48 21.02
N ASN A 359 4.21 8.19 21.03
CA ASN A 359 3.74 6.83 20.89
C ASN A 359 3.78 6.42 19.41
N PHE A 360 4.34 5.24 19.15
CA PHE A 360 4.34 4.63 17.83
C PHE A 360 2.90 4.53 17.28
N ASN A 361 2.69 4.74 15.99
CA ASN A 361 1.37 4.53 15.39
C ASN A 361 1.29 3.16 14.71
N ASN A 362 0.45 2.30 15.27
CA ASN A 362 0.23 0.92 14.81
C ASN A 362 -0.40 0.80 13.42
N CYS A 363 -0.71 1.89 12.74
CA CYS A 363 -1.20 1.85 11.38
C CYS A 363 -0.13 2.31 10.39
N THR A 364 1.17 2.18 10.71
CA THR A 364 2.24 2.64 9.82
C THR A 364 3.42 1.68 9.84
N ASN A 365 4.03 1.41 8.69
CA ASN A 365 5.21 0.53 8.61
C ASN A 365 6.46 1.19 9.17
N TYR A 366 7.52 0.38 9.25
CA TYR A 366 8.79 0.70 9.87
C TYR A 366 9.88 -0.20 9.28
N GLY A 367 11.15 -0.02 9.67
CA GLY A 367 12.26 -0.84 9.18
C GLY A 367 13.55 -0.06 8.95
N ALA A 368 14.53 -0.71 8.32
CA ALA A 368 15.87 -0.16 8.12
C ALA A 368 15.92 1.08 7.19
N GLN A 369 14.90 1.25 6.36
CA GLN A 369 14.70 2.36 5.43
C GLN A 369 14.07 3.61 6.09
N LEU A 370 13.60 3.50 7.34
CA LEU A 370 12.91 4.58 8.02
C LEU A 370 13.81 5.81 8.22
N VAL A 371 13.36 6.96 7.72
CA VAL A 371 14.12 8.22 7.82
C VAL A 371 13.67 8.99 9.05
N LEU A 372 12.37 9.24 9.22
CA LEU A 372 11.88 10.13 10.27
C LEU A 372 10.47 9.76 10.75
N SER A 373 10.16 10.20 11.96
CA SER A 373 8.80 10.16 12.53
C SER A 373 8.19 11.56 12.56
N VAL A 374 6.89 11.67 12.36
CA VAL A 374 6.16 12.95 12.40
C VAL A 374 4.95 12.80 13.31
N GLY A 375 4.76 13.76 14.21
CA GLY A 375 3.54 13.84 14.99
C GLY A 375 2.33 14.09 14.07
N ALA A 376 1.38 13.16 14.03
CA ALA A 376 0.20 13.23 13.17
C ALA A 376 -1.03 12.61 13.84
N MET A 377 -2.22 12.99 13.35
CA MET A 377 -3.51 12.51 13.90
C MET A 377 -4.01 11.19 13.28
N SER A 378 -3.47 10.80 12.14
CA SER A 378 -3.76 9.56 11.44
C SER A 378 -2.44 8.83 11.10
N CYS A 379 -2.45 7.98 10.07
CA CYS A 379 -1.33 7.12 9.68
C CYS A 379 -0.28 7.91 8.88
N SER A 380 0.55 7.22 8.08
CA SER A 380 1.69 7.86 7.42
C SER A 380 1.29 8.97 6.44
N SER A 381 0.12 8.89 5.81
CA SER A 381 -0.35 9.92 4.88
C SER A 381 -0.35 11.31 5.52
N ALA A 382 -1.03 11.49 6.66
CA ALA A 382 -1.02 12.79 7.35
C ALA A 382 0.39 13.21 7.80
N ALA A 383 1.22 12.25 8.25
CA ALA A 383 2.61 12.54 8.56
C ALA A 383 3.38 13.10 7.35
N VAL A 384 3.12 12.60 6.15
CA VAL A 384 3.62 13.12 4.87
C VAL A 384 3.04 14.51 4.56
N GLY A 385 1.74 14.75 4.76
CA GLY A 385 1.14 16.07 4.61
C GLY A 385 1.82 17.12 5.50
N TYR A 386 1.93 16.84 6.80
CA TYR A 386 2.61 17.72 7.76
C TYR A 386 4.08 17.96 7.35
N SER A 387 4.86 16.91 7.11
CA SER A 387 6.29 17.05 6.79
C SER A 387 6.57 17.66 5.41
N SER A 388 5.67 17.52 4.43
CA SER A 388 5.75 18.22 3.14
C SER A 388 5.62 19.72 3.30
N GLY A 389 4.69 20.19 4.15
CA GLY A 389 4.63 21.61 4.51
C GLY A 389 5.87 22.06 5.30
N MET A 390 6.44 21.23 6.16
CA MET A 390 7.71 21.56 6.86
C MET A 390 8.89 21.69 5.90
N ALA A 391 8.98 20.81 4.88
CA ALA A 391 9.94 20.95 3.79
C ALA A 391 9.68 22.26 3.02
N GLY A 392 8.40 22.59 2.75
CA GLY A 392 8.01 23.87 2.15
C GLY A 392 8.49 25.09 2.96
N LEU A 393 8.44 25.03 4.29
CA LEU A 393 9.01 26.06 5.17
C LEU A 393 10.54 26.17 5.04
N ILE A 394 11.25 25.06 4.89
CA ILE A 394 12.71 25.03 4.67
C ILE A 394 13.06 25.70 3.33
N TYR A 395 12.38 25.34 2.23
CA TYR A 395 12.55 26.01 0.93
C TYR A 395 12.23 27.50 1.02
N SER A 396 11.16 27.87 1.71
CA SER A 396 10.75 29.27 1.89
C SER A 396 11.83 30.07 2.65
N ALA A 397 12.39 29.50 3.72
CA ALA A 397 13.49 30.12 4.47
C ALA A 397 14.77 30.23 3.62
N ALA A 398 15.09 29.21 2.82
CA ALA A 398 16.24 29.22 1.91
C ALA A 398 16.08 30.28 0.81
N LEU A 399 14.88 30.43 0.23
CA LEU A 399 14.54 31.47 -0.73
C LEU A 399 14.64 32.87 -0.11
N GLY A 400 14.10 33.06 1.10
CA GLY A 400 14.22 34.33 1.84
C GLY A 400 15.66 34.71 2.14
N ARG A 401 16.56 33.73 2.24
CA ARG A 401 18.01 33.91 2.38
C ARG A 401 18.77 34.05 1.07
N ASN A 402 18.12 33.85 -0.07
CA ASN A 402 18.72 33.87 -1.40
C ASN A 402 19.97 32.96 -1.49
N LEU A 403 19.85 31.72 -1.01
CA LEU A 403 20.95 30.76 -1.06
C LEU A 403 21.42 30.50 -2.50
N ASN A 404 22.73 30.56 -2.74
CA ASN A 404 23.36 30.27 -4.02
C ASN A 404 24.58 29.33 -3.83
N PRO A 405 24.59 28.11 -4.39
CA PRO A 405 23.50 27.50 -5.19
C PRO A 405 22.20 27.34 -4.37
N ALA A 406 21.08 27.16 -5.05
CA ALA A 406 19.80 26.85 -4.42
C ALA A 406 19.94 25.60 -3.51
N ILE A 407 19.07 25.49 -2.49
CA ILE A 407 19.08 24.34 -1.59
C ILE A 407 18.74 23.07 -2.37
N SER A 408 19.51 21.99 -2.16
CA SER A 408 19.25 20.71 -2.83
C SER A 408 18.28 19.83 -2.05
N ALA A 409 17.68 18.85 -2.73
CA ALA A 409 16.77 17.88 -2.09
C ALA A 409 17.48 17.11 -0.96
N GLU A 410 18.75 16.76 -1.15
CA GLU A 410 19.56 16.11 -0.12
C GLU A 410 19.83 17.04 1.08
N GLU A 411 20.15 18.32 0.85
CA GLU A 411 20.31 19.29 1.95
C GLU A 411 19.02 19.43 2.78
N VAL A 412 17.84 19.37 2.14
CA VAL A 412 16.54 19.38 2.83
C VAL A 412 16.33 18.10 3.65
N LYS A 413 16.59 16.92 3.06
CA LYS A 413 16.55 15.63 3.79
C LYS A 413 17.47 15.64 5.01
N GLN A 414 18.71 16.13 4.85
CA GLN A 414 19.68 16.21 5.94
C GLN A 414 19.28 17.23 7.01
N LEU A 415 18.64 18.35 6.63
CA LEU A 415 18.06 19.28 7.61
C LEU A 415 16.96 18.61 8.42
N LEU A 416 16.05 17.87 7.79
CA LEU A 416 14.97 17.16 8.48
C LEU A 416 15.53 16.12 9.47
N THR A 417 16.54 15.34 9.08
CA THR A 417 17.13 14.29 9.92
C THR A 417 18.07 14.84 11.00
N MET A 418 19.02 15.72 10.66
CA MET A 418 20.04 16.21 11.61
C MET A 418 19.47 17.17 12.65
N THR A 419 18.25 17.67 12.44
CA THR A 419 17.57 18.54 13.39
C THR A 419 16.43 17.86 14.15
N ALA A 420 16.15 16.58 13.88
CA ALA A 420 15.11 15.82 14.57
C ALA A 420 15.31 15.77 16.09
N ASP A 421 14.21 15.61 16.82
CA ASP A 421 14.19 15.27 18.23
C ASP A 421 14.27 13.74 18.36
N ASP A 422 15.36 13.23 18.92
CA ASP A 422 15.56 11.81 19.19
C ASP A 422 14.42 11.22 20.04
N VAL A 423 13.80 10.13 19.58
CA VAL A 423 12.72 9.44 20.30
C VAL A 423 13.30 8.25 21.04
N ASN A 424 13.80 8.50 22.24
CA ASN A 424 14.32 7.46 23.11
C ASN A 424 13.42 7.25 24.33
N VAL A 425 12.83 6.06 24.44
CA VAL A 425 11.97 5.63 25.54
C VAL A 425 12.67 4.52 26.31
N PRO A 426 13.45 4.84 27.36
CA PRO A 426 14.21 3.84 28.11
C PRO A 426 13.34 2.70 28.67
N GLU A 427 12.09 2.99 29.04
CA GLU A 427 11.16 1.97 29.54
C GLU A 427 10.77 0.94 28.47
N SER A 428 11.04 1.18 27.18
CA SER A 428 10.85 0.18 26.12
C SER A 428 11.97 -0.86 26.06
N GLN A 429 13.07 -0.65 26.78
CA GLN A 429 14.26 -1.51 26.71
C GLN A 429 14.19 -2.62 27.78
N PRO A 430 14.38 -3.92 27.43
CA PRO A 430 14.28 -5.03 28.37
C PRO A 430 15.19 -4.94 29.61
N THR A 431 16.29 -4.19 29.51
CA THR A 431 17.26 -3.97 30.60
C THR A 431 16.85 -2.87 31.57
N HIS A 432 15.78 -2.11 31.30
CA HIS A 432 15.38 -0.98 32.12
C HIS A 432 14.59 -1.44 33.36
N PRO A 433 14.79 -0.84 34.56
CA PRO A 433 14.10 -1.25 35.79
C PRO A 433 12.57 -1.13 35.75
N MET A 434 12.05 -0.26 34.87
CA MET A 434 10.62 -0.06 34.62
C MET A 434 10.23 -0.53 33.23
N PHE A 435 10.85 -1.62 32.74
CA PHE A 435 10.56 -2.15 31.41
C PHE A 435 9.05 -2.41 31.24
N ASP A 436 8.48 -1.83 30.18
CA ASP A 436 7.09 -1.91 29.80
C ASP A 436 6.99 -2.49 28.38
N ARG A 437 6.66 -3.79 28.32
CA ARG A 437 6.47 -4.54 27.08
C ARG A 437 5.35 -4.03 26.18
N SER A 438 4.50 -3.10 26.66
CA SER A 438 3.46 -2.48 25.83
C SER A 438 3.99 -1.33 24.98
N LYS A 439 5.23 -0.88 25.22
CA LYS A 439 5.91 0.16 24.44
C LYS A 439 6.77 -0.47 23.34
N TYR A 440 6.84 0.19 22.20
CA TYR A 440 7.73 -0.22 21.11
C TYR A 440 9.19 0.08 21.47
N PRO A 441 10.13 -0.82 21.14
CA PRO A 441 11.56 -0.59 21.35
C PRO A 441 12.02 0.72 20.70
N SER A 442 12.86 1.46 21.41
CA SER A 442 13.54 2.67 20.93
C SER A 442 14.94 2.76 21.53
N LEU A 443 15.85 3.35 20.78
CA LEU A 443 17.25 3.53 21.19
C LEU A 443 17.64 5.01 21.09
N ALA A 444 18.82 5.37 21.58
CA ALA A 444 19.36 6.70 21.34
C ALA A 444 19.90 6.78 19.90
N GLY A 445 19.51 7.81 19.16
CA GLY A 445 19.90 8.01 17.77
C GLY A 445 18.98 7.24 16.82
N TRP A 446 19.51 6.83 15.67
CA TRP A 446 18.68 6.12 14.69
C TRP A 446 18.23 4.75 15.21
N ASP A 447 16.94 4.46 15.11
CA ASP A 447 16.34 3.15 15.36
C ASP A 447 15.27 2.80 14.30
N GLN A 448 14.94 1.51 14.19
CA GLN A 448 14.09 1.01 13.10
C GLN A 448 12.61 1.40 13.25
N ARG A 449 12.18 1.88 14.44
CA ARG A 449 10.79 2.21 14.75
C ARG A 449 10.51 3.70 14.65
N PHE A 450 11.50 4.53 14.93
CA PHE A 450 11.37 5.98 14.99
C PHE A 450 12.30 6.73 14.01
N GLY A 451 13.18 6.03 13.29
CA GLY A 451 14.12 6.62 12.35
C GLY A 451 15.15 7.48 13.09
N TYR A 452 15.52 8.64 12.51
CA TYR A 452 16.33 9.64 13.22
C TYR A 452 15.58 10.38 14.35
N GLY A 453 14.30 10.07 14.57
CA GLY A 453 13.45 10.67 15.58
C GLY A 453 12.31 11.52 14.98
N ARG A 454 11.67 12.30 15.85
CA ARG A 454 10.54 13.16 15.49
C ARG A 454 11.02 14.45 14.84
N THR A 455 10.39 14.88 13.75
CA THR A 455 10.69 16.18 13.10
C THR A 455 10.61 17.38 14.04
N ASN A 456 11.53 18.34 13.87
CA ASN A 456 11.54 19.61 14.60
C ASN A 456 11.75 20.80 13.65
N SER A 457 10.64 21.33 13.12
CA SER A 457 10.65 22.37 12.09
C SER A 457 11.30 23.66 12.54
N ARG A 458 11.15 24.02 13.82
CA ARG A 458 11.82 25.19 14.38
C ARG A 458 13.33 25.08 14.26
N ARG A 459 13.91 23.93 14.65
CA ARG A 459 15.35 23.72 14.62
C ARG A 459 15.88 23.69 13.18
N SER A 460 15.16 23.08 12.24
CA SER A 460 15.51 23.11 10.81
C SER A 460 15.59 24.54 10.27
N LEU A 461 14.58 25.38 10.57
CA LEU A 461 14.56 26.77 10.10
C LEU A 461 15.62 27.64 10.78
N GLU A 462 15.94 27.40 12.05
CA GLU A 462 17.07 28.07 12.73
C GLU A 462 18.40 27.73 12.05
N TRP A 463 18.61 26.47 11.65
CA TRP A 463 19.81 26.07 10.92
C TRP A 463 19.91 26.77 9.56
N VAL A 464 18.82 26.88 8.82
CA VAL A 464 18.79 27.65 7.56
C VAL A 464 19.07 29.14 7.81
N ARG A 465 18.40 29.75 8.79
CA ARG A 465 18.60 31.15 9.19
C ARG A 465 20.06 31.42 9.52
N ASP A 466 20.70 30.52 10.27
CA ASP A 466 22.07 30.67 10.76
C ASP A 466 23.14 30.21 9.76
N GLY A 467 22.73 29.66 8.60
CA GLY A 467 23.62 29.18 7.55
C GLY A 467 24.26 27.81 7.84
N ARG A 468 23.74 27.08 8.83
CA ARG A 468 24.19 25.73 9.22
C ARG A 468 23.56 24.67 8.32
N ILE A 469 23.88 24.70 7.03
CA ILE A 469 23.35 23.75 6.07
C ILE A 469 24.21 22.47 6.08
N PRO A 470 23.62 21.28 6.30
CA PRO A 470 24.34 20.00 6.25
C PRO A 470 25.00 19.72 4.89
N PRO A 471 26.03 18.86 4.83
CA PRO A 471 26.56 18.34 3.56
C PRO A 471 25.55 17.38 2.89
N GLU A 472 25.66 17.23 1.57
CA GLU A 472 24.98 16.18 0.80
C GLU A 472 25.67 14.83 1.07
N VAL A 473 24.92 13.79 1.46
CA VAL A 473 25.44 12.44 1.72
C VAL A 473 24.46 11.39 1.21
N ASP A 474 24.83 10.66 0.17
CA ASP A 474 23.95 9.69 -0.48
C ASP A 474 24.67 8.39 -0.84
N ILE A 475 23.91 7.30 -0.83
CA ILE A 475 24.29 5.98 -1.35
C ILE A 475 23.30 5.65 -2.47
N THR A 476 23.78 5.37 -3.67
CA THR A 476 22.94 5.03 -4.83
C THR A 476 22.96 3.53 -5.11
N SER A 477 24.09 2.85 -4.87
CA SER A 477 24.28 1.44 -5.19
C SER A 477 25.04 0.66 -4.10
N PRO A 478 24.70 -0.61 -3.85
CA PRO A 478 23.56 -1.35 -4.43
C PRO A 478 22.21 -0.77 -4.00
N ARG A 479 21.14 -1.23 -4.66
CA ARG A 479 19.77 -0.90 -4.26
C ARG A 479 19.51 -1.40 -2.84
N TRP A 480 18.58 -0.75 -2.17
CA TRP A 480 18.10 -1.17 -0.85
C TRP A 480 17.82 -2.68 -0.82
N PHE A 481 18.26 -3.34 0.25
CA PHE A 481 17.90 -4.73 0.55
C PHE A 481 18.36 -5.78 -0.48
N THR A 482 19.36 -5.44 -1.30
CA THR A 482 20.01 -6.42 -2.19
C THR A 482 20.58 -7.58 -1.38
N VAL A 483 20.30 -8.82 -1.81
CA VAL A 483 20.88 -10.04 -1.23
C VAL A 483 22.14 -10.44 -1.99
N LEU A 484 23.25 -10.61 -1.27
CA LEU A 484 24.56 -10.96 -1.81
C LEU A 484 25.03 -12.30 -1.26
N ASP A 485 25.44 -13.20 -2.16
CA ASP A 485 26.06 -14.49 -1.82
C ASP A 485 27.57 -14.42 -2.06
N PRO A 486 28.39 -14.32 -1.00
CA PRO A 486 29.83 -14.19 -1.10
C PRO A 486 30.54 -15.46 -1.59
N ASP A 487 29.85 -16.60 -1.73
CA ASP A 487 30.44 -17.80 -2.34
C ASP A 487 30.46 -17.67 -3.88
N ARG A 488 29.71 -16.71 -4.43
CA ARG A 488 29.68 -16.40 -5.86
C ARG A 488 30.72 -15.34 -6.22
N PRO A 489 31.63 -15.57 -7.19
CA PRO A 489 32.71 -14.65 -7.51
C PRO A 489 32.28 -13.20 -7.80
N ALA A 490 31.14 -12.99 -8.44
CA ALA A 490 30.62 -11.65 -8.77
C ALA A 490 30.08 -10.88 -7.55
N GLN A 491 29.84 -11.55 -6.41
CA GLN A 491 29.19 -11.00 -5.22
C GLN A 491 30.10 -11.06 -3.97
N GLN A 492 31.40 -11.35 -4.15
CA GLN A 492 32.39 -11.38 -3.06
C GLN A 492 32.65 -10.02 -2.43
N THR A 493 32.32 -8.93 -3.11
CA THR A 493 32.58 -7.56 -2.67
C THR A 493 31.32 -6.73 -2.74
N LEU A 494 30.97 -6.11 -1.61
CA LEU A 494 29.96 -5.06 -1.56
C LEU A 494 30.63 -3.74 -1.98
N ARG A 495 30.35 -3.31 -3.21
CA ARG A 495 30.76 -2.02 -3.77
C ARG A 495 29.74 -0.96 -3.37
N ILE A 496 30.17 0.04 -2.60
CA ILE A 496 29.33 1.19 -2.24
C ILE A 496 29.55 2.31 -3.24
N GLU A 497 28.47 2.77 -3.87
CA GLU A 497 28.47 3.91 -4.78
C GLU A 497 27.51 5.00 -4.31
N GLY A 498 27.83 6.26 -4.61
CA GLY A 498 27.01 7.39 -4.18
C GLY A 498 27.72 8.73 -4.33
N ARG A 499 27.29 9.72 -3.54
CA ARG A 499 27.81 11.08 -3.59
C ARG A 499 27.98 11.66 -2.19
N ILE A 500 29.11 12.33 -1.96
CA ILE A 500 29.37 13.15 -0.77
C ILE A 500 29.82 14.53 -1.21
N ALA A 501 29.15 15.60 -0.76
CA ALA A 501 29.55 16.96 -1.11
C ALA A 501 29.14 17.99 -0.03
N ALA A 502 30.06 18.86 0.37
CA ALA A 502 29.75 20.03 1.20
C ALA A 502 29.82 21.32 0.37
N ARG A 503 28.83 21.55 -0.49
CA ARG A 503 28.87 22.60 -1.54
C ARG A 503 28.97 24.04 -1.01
N ARG A 504 28.67 24.23 0.27
CA ARG A 504 28.64 25.54 0.96
C ARG A 504 29.78 25.70 1.96
N ALA A 505 30.49 24.63 2.29
CA ALA A 505 31.62 24.66 3.21
C ALA A 505 32.94 24.55 2.41
N PRO A 506 34.03 25.20 2.87
CA PRO A 506 35.32 25.11 2.19
C PRO A 506 35.93 23.70 2.21
N ARG A 507 35.56 22.87 3.20
CA ARG A 507 36.05 21.50 3.35
C ARG A 507 35.12 20.65 4.21
N PHE A 508 35.29 19.34 4.15
CA PHE A 508 34.57 18.38 4.99
C PHE A 508 35.43 17.15 5.30
N ASP A 509 35.07 16.46 6.38
CA ASP A 509 35.60 15.15 6.76
C ASP A 509 34.51 14.09 6.54
N TYR A 510 34.88 12.86 6.20
CA TYR A 510 33.90 11.75 6.15
C TYR A 510 34.46 10.41 6.60
N THR A 511 33.56 9.55 7.09
CA THR A 511 33.83 8.15 7.45
C THR A 511 32.78 7.24 6.85
N ILE A 512 33.23 6.11 6.27
CA ILE A 512 32.37 5.02 5.79
C ILE A 512 32.63 3.81 6.69
N GLU A 513 31.55 3.26 7.24
CA GLU A 513 31.60 2.18 8.23
C GLU A 513 30.52 1.13 7.91
N TYR A 514 30.74 -0.12 8.35
CA TYR A 514 29.71 -1.17 8.33
C TYR A 514 29.56 -1.84 9.69
N ALA A 515 28.40 -2.44 9.95
CA ALA A 515 28.16 -3.31 11.09
C ALA A 515 27.09 -4.35 10.77
N THR A 516 27.13 -5.49 11.47
CA THR A 516 26.10 -6.54 11.36
C THR A 516 24.84 -6.15 12.16
N GLY A 517 23.66 -6.41 11.60
CA GLY A 517 22.36 -6.08 12.19
C GLY A 517 21.81 -4.74 11.70
N VAL A 518 20.52 -4.51 11.96
CA VAL A 518 19.78 -3.29 11.59
C VAL A 518 20.06 -2.12 12.55
N GLU A 519 20.16 -2.41 13.84
CA GLU A 519 20.39 -1.43 14.92
C GLU A 519 21.72 -1.72 15.65
N PRO A 520 22.86 -1.69 14.94
CA PRO A 520 24.15 -1.96 15.56
C PRO A 520 24.52 -0.88 16.57
N ALA A 521 24.98 -1.30 17.75
CA ALA A 521 25.54 -0.40 18.75
C ALA A 521 26.73 0.38 18.18
N ASP A 522 26.96 1.60 18.68
CA ASP A 522 28.02 2.47 18.15
C ASP A 522 29.45 1.86 18.22
N THR A 523 29.66 0.91 19.13
CA THR A 523 30.93 0.18 19.28
C THR A 523 31.11 -0.97 18.29
N ALA A 524 30.04 -1.38 17.59
CA ALA A 524 30.07 -2.48 16.63
C ALA A 524 30.54 -2.08 15.22
N TRP A 525 30.66 -0.78 14.95
CA TRP A 525 31.02 -0.26 13.63
C TRP A 525 32.49 -0.50 13.28
N VAL A 526 32.70 -1.10 12.11
CA VAL A 526 34.01 -1.31 11.51
C VAL A 526 34.25 -0.23 10.47
N MET A 527 35.31 0.55 10.66
CA MET A 527 35.71 1.61 9.73
C MET A 527 36.32 1.01 8.46
N VAL A 528 35.75 1.38 7.31
CA VAL A 528 36.24 1.01 5.97
C VAL A 528 37.14 2.09 5.41
N ARG A 529 36.70 3.34 5.54
CA ARG A 529 37.40 4.50 4.98
C ARG A 529 37.19 5.73 5.86
N ARG A 530 38.22 6.54 5.98
CA ARG A 530 38.17 7.90 6.55
C ARG A 530 38.99 8.84 5.69
N GLU A 531 38.43 9.99 5.36
CA GLU A 531 39.14 11.09 4.72
C GLU A 531 38.90 12.38 5.51
N THR A 532 39.87 13.29 5.47
CA THR A 532 39.80 14.57 6.20
C THR A 532 40.20 15.75 5.31
N ASN A 533 39.64 16.93 5.56
CA ASN A 533 39.87 18.17 4.81
C ASN A 533 39.63 18.02 3.30
N VAL A 534 38.61 17.26 2.92
CA VAL A 534 38.20 17.08 1.53
C VAL A 534 37.54 18.36 1.03
N THR A 535 37.94 18.86 -0.14
CA THR A 535 37.48 20.14 -0.69
C THR A 535 36.60 20.01 -1.93
N ALA A 536 36.49 18.80 -2.50
CA ALA A 536 35.72 18.51 -3.71
C ALA A 536 34.69 17.41 -3.43
N ALA A 537 33.62 17.36 -4.23
CA ALA A 537 32.66 16.27 -4.14
C ALA A 537 33.33 14.91 -4.44
N VAL A 538 32.91 13.88 -3.72
CA VAL A 538 33.31 12.48 -3.97
C VAL A 538 32.11 11.77 -4.59
N THR A 539 32.28 11.15 -5.76
CA THR A 539 31.20 10.51 -6.53
C THR A 539 31.58 9.09 -6.94
N ASP A 540 30.59 8.37 -7.46
CA ASP A 540 30.74 7.03 -8.01
C ASP A 540 31.20 6.06 -6.92
N ARG A 541 32.38 5.45 -7.03
CA ARG A 541 32.90 4.45 -6.09
C ARG A 541 33.38 5.07 -4.78
N LEU A 542 32.60 4.90 -3.71
CA LEU A 542 32.93 5.40 -2.37
C LEU A 542 33.81 4.43 -1.57
N ALA A 543 33.46 3.14 -1.56
CA ALA A 543 34.16 2.08 -0.81
C ALA A 543 33.91 0.66 -1.36
N ASP A 544 34.72 -0.30 -0.91
CA ASP A 544 34.54 -1.74 -1.14
C ASP A 544 34.67 -2.49 0.18
N ILE A 545 33.79 -3.46 0.40
CA ILE A 545 33.78 -4.32 1.59
C ILE A 545 33.87 -5.79 1.15
N ASP A 546 34.89 -6.53 1.60
CA ASP A 546 35.06 -7.96 1.28
C ASP A 546 34.14 -8.83 2.14
N LEU A 547 33.04 -9.29 1.54
CA LEU A 547 31.99 -10.04 2.22
C LEU A 547 32.41 -11.45 2.63
N ARG A 548 33.49 -12.00 2.05
CA ARG A 548 34.01 -13.32 2.44
C ARG A 548 34.58 -13.33 3.85
N THR A 549 34.93 -12.16 4.37
CA THR A 549 35.52 -11.98 5.70
C THR A 549 34.47 -11.75 6.79
N ILE A 550 33.19 -11.62 6.42
CA ILE A 550 32.10 -11.26 7.32
C ILE A 550 31.18 -12.47 7.48
N ASN A 551 30.94 -12.87 8.73
CA ASN A 551 29.93 -13.87 9.06
C ASN A 551 28.69 -13.16 9.62
N ILE A 552 27.53 -13.35 9.00
CA ILE A 552 26.28 -12.71 9.40
C ILE A 552 25.26 -13.78 9.77
N ASN A 553 24.83 -13.71 11.02
CA ASN A 553 23.72 -14.50 11.55
C ASN A 553 23.22 -13.79 12.82
N ASN A 554 22.40 -12.76 12.64
CA ASN A 554 21.86 -11.96 13.72
C ASN A 554 20.67 -12.72 14.34
N PRO A 555 20.78 -13.28 15.56
CA PRO A 555 19.76 -14.17 16.12
C PRO A 555 18.54 -13.43 16.70
N GLY A 556 18.45 -12.11 16.53
CA GLY A 556 17.38 -11.27 17.07
C GLY A 556 16.07 -11.48 16.30
N GLU A 557 15.75 -10.58 15.39
CA GLU A 557 14.55 -10.65 14.55
C GLU A 557 14.84 -11.47 13.29
N VAL A 558 13.92 -12.38 12.94
CA VAL A 558 14.11 -13.39 11.87
C VAL A 558 14.33 -12.73 10.51
N GLU A 559 13.63 -11.64 10.22
CA GLU A 559 13.71 -10.86 8.99
C GLU A 559 15.04 -10.12 8.87
N ASN A 560 15.64 -9.74 10.01
CA ASN A 560 16.93 -9.03 10.09
C ASN A 560 18.14 -9.97 10.26
N ARG A 561 17.93 -11.28 10.13
CA ARG A 561 18.93 -12.31 10.40
C ARG A 561 20.20 -12.15 9.56
N TYR A 562 20.05 -11.73 8.30
CA TYR A 562 21.15 -11.61 7.35
C TYR A 562 21.61 -10.16 7.11
N THR A 563 21.12 -9.21 7.91
CA THR A 563 21.34 -7.78 7.69
C THR A 563 22.79 -7.34 7.94
N LEU A 564 23.32 -6.57 7.00
CA LEU A 564 24.52 -5.74 7.10
C LEU A 564 24.12 -4.27 6.87
N THR A 565 24.43 -3.39 7.82
CA THR A 565 24.17 -1.96 7.67
C THR A 565 25.47 -1.22 7.37
N VAL A 566 25.43 -0.34 6.37
CA VAL A 566 26.48 0.63 6.05
C VAL A 566 26.03 2.01 6.46
N ARG A 567 26.93 2.81 7.06
CA ARG A 567 26.69 4.24 7.32
C ARG A 567 27.82 5.10 6.76
N ILE A 568 27.46 6.30 6.34
CA ILE A 568 28.40 7.35 5.97
C ILE A 568 28.10 8.56 6.84
N ARG A 569 29.11 9.00 7.60
CA ARG A 569 29.05 10.23 8.42
C ARG A 569 29.95 11.28 7.83
N VAL A 570 29.46 12.51 7.77
CA VAL A 570 30.15 13.64 7.17
C VAL A 570 30.10 14.82 8.11
N THR A 571 31.17 15.60 8.17
CA THR A 571 31.22 16.86 8.93
C THR A 571 31.70 17.96 8.00
N ALA A 572 30.81 18.89 7.65
CA ALA A 572 31.13 20.08 6.89
C ALA A 572 31.74 21.14 7.81
N HIS A 573 32.92 21.65 7.46
CA HIS A 573 33.66 22.62 8.26
C HIS A 573 33.48 24.03 7.70
N TYR A 574 32.57 24.81 8.27
CA TYR A 574 32.42 26.23 7.93
C TYR A 574 33.35 27.11 8.76
N ASP A 575 33.60 28.32 8.28
CA ASP A 575 34.28 29.34 9.07
C ASP A 575 33.39 29.82 10.23
N ALA A 576 34.00 30.43 11.25
CA ALA A 576 33.26 31.05 12.33
C ALA A 576 32.32 32.15 11.80
N PRO A 577 31.08 32.29 12.33
CA PRO A 577 30.57 31.64 13.54
C PRO A 577 29.82 30.31 13.30
N ILE A 578 29.72 29.80 12.06
CA ILE A 578 28.88 28.63 11.73
C ILE A 578 29.49 27.35 12.32
N GLY A 579 30.79 27.13 12.12
CA GLY A 579 31.51 25.95 12.62
C GLY A 579 31.12 24.65 11.92
N ASP A 580 31.15 23.55 12.68
CA ASP A 580 30.95 22.21 12.13
C ASP A 580 29.46 21.85 12.02
N VAL A 581 29.07 21.30 10.87
CA VAL A 581 27.71 20.83 10.59
C VAL A 581 27.73 19.37 10.14
N PRO A 582 27.04 18.45 10.83
CA PRO A 582 27.05 17.04 10.50
C PRO A 582 26.06 16.70 9.37
N GLY A 583 26.29 15.57 8.71
CA GLY A 583 25.33 14.85 7.87
C GLY A 583 25.56 13.34 7.97
N GLU A 584 24.51 12.54 7.79
CA GLU A 584 24.57 11.08 7.88
C GLU A 584 23.60 10.41 6.89
N VAL A 585 24.02 9.28 6.34
CA VAL A 585 23.13 8.33 5.65
C VAL A 585 23.45 6.92 6.07
N ARG A 586 22.44 6.06 6.07
CA ARG A 586 22.52 4.64 6.40
C ARG A 586 21.79 3.83 5.33
N ARG A 587 22.27 2.62 5.04
CA ARG A 587 21.61 1.67 4.14
C ARG A 587 21.82 0.23 4.62
N ALA A 588 20.78 -0.58 4.51
CA ALA A 588 20.82 -2.01 4.83
C ALA A 588 20.88 -2.88 3.57
N PHE A 589 21.68 -3.95 3.66
CA PHE A 589 21.83 -5.01 2.66
C PHE A 589 21.74 -6.37 3.35
N TYR A 590 21.62 -7.45 2.58
CA TYR A 590 21.63 -8.80 3.11
C TYR A 590 22.82 -9.60 2.56
N VAL A 591 23.42 -10.42 3.43
CA VAL A 591 24.46 -11.39 3.03
C VAL A 591 23.98 -12.79 3.40
N HIS A 592 23.61 -13.58 2.40
CA HIS A 592 23.03 -14.91 2.57
C HIS A 592 23.62 -15.90 1.57
N ARG A 593 23.94 -17.11 2.03
CA ARG A 593 24.48 -18.19 1.21
C ARG A 593 23.41 -19.26 1.03
N ASP A 594 22.99 -19.47 -0.21
CA ASP A 594 22.07 -20.55 -0.56
C ASP A 594 22.62 -21.30 -1.79
N PRO A 595 23.21 -22.50 -1.58
CA PRO A 595 23.82 -23.27 -2.66
C PRO A 595 22.79 -23.86 -3.63
N THR A 596 21.49 -23.79 -3.31
CA THR A 596 20.40 -24.31 -4.16
C THR A 596 19.93 -23.31 -5.20
N VAL A 597 20.32 -22.03 -5.09
CA VAL A 597 19.99 -21.02 -6.11
C VAL A 597 20.70 -21.37 -7.42
N LEU A 598 19.95 -21.43 -8.52
CA LEU A 598 20.51 -21.79 -9.82
C LEU A 598 21.54 -20.76 -10.33
N PRO A 599 22.54 -21.17 -11.14
CA PRO A 599 23.38 -20.24 -11.88
C PRO A 599 22.54 -19.31 -12.75
N GLY A 600 22.91 -18.03 -12.81
CA GLY A 600 22.13 -16.99 -13.49
C GLY A 600 21.07 -16.29 -12.63
N PHE A 601 20.70 -16.88 -11.49
CA PHE A 601 19.71 -16.32 -10.55
C PHE A 601 20.37 -15.86 -9.25
N PRO A 602 19.82 -14.87 -8.52
CA PRO A 602 18.65 -14.09 -8.92
C PRO A 602 18.95 -13.16 -10.10
N ILE A 603 17.92 -12.91 -10.91
CA ILE A 603 17.95 -11.90 -11.98
C ILE A 603 17.38 -10.61 -11.39
N ASP A 604 18.10 -9.51 -11.54
CA ASP A 604 17.59 -8.17 -11.26
C ASP A 604 16.93 -7.62 -12.55
N LEU A 605 15.60 -7.53 -12.55
CA LEU A 605 14.79 -7.03 -13.67
C LEU A 605 14.64 -5.50 -13.62
N GLY A 606 14.95 -4.87 -12.47
CA GLY A 606 14.79 -3.45 -12.22
C GLY A 606 13.35 -2.96 -12.05
N SER A 607 12.35 -3.78 -12.36
CA SER A 607 10.91 -3.47 -12.30
C SER A 607 10.16 -4.55 -11.52
N GLY A 608 9.01 -4.19 -10.97
CA GLY A 608 8.18 -5.02 -10.12
C GLY A 608 7.70 -6.29 -10.81
N GLY A 609 7.42 -7.27 -9.96
CA GLY A 609 7.25 -8.66 -10.31
C GLY A 609 5.97 -9.24 -9.72
N GLU A 610 4.86 -8.52 -9.85
CA GLU A 610 3.57 -8.86 -9.24
C GLU A 610 2.90 -10.03 -9.94
N SER A 611 3.13 -10.18 -11.26
CA SER A 611 2.67 -11.36 -12.00
C SER A 611 3.38 -12.62 -11.48
N SER A 612 2.68 -13.75 -11.48
CA SER A 612 3.29 -15.01 -11.10
C SER A 612 4.00 -15.67 -12.29
N PRO A 613 5.18 -16.31 -12.10
CA PRO A 613 5.83 -17.08 -13.15
C PRO A 613 4.97 -18.29 -13.55
N HIS A 614 5.05 -18.68 -14.82
CA HIS A 614 4.60 -19.99 -15.30
C HIS A 614 5.77 -20.75 -15.91
N LEU A 615 5.79 -22.07 -15.72
CA LEU A 615 6.80 -22.96 -16.30
C LEU A 615 6.19 -23.77 -17.45
N VAL A 616 6.59 -23.47 -18.69
CA VAL A 616 6.04 -24.09 -19.91
C VAL A 616 7.16 -24.40 -20.89
N ASP A 617 7.06 -25.53 -21.58
CA ASP A 617 7.90 -25.79 -22.76
C ASP A 617 7.35 -24.95 -23.92
N LEU A 618 7.86 -23.73 -24.08
CA LEU A 618 7.35 -22.77 -25.06
C LEU A 618 7.87 -23.10 -26.46
N ASN A 619 9.08 -23.65 -26.54
CA ASN A 619 9.80 -23.86 -27.80
C ASN A 619 9.71 -25.31 -28.34
N GLY A 620 9.22 -26.26 -27.53
CA GLY A 620 9.01 -27.66 -27.87
C GLY A 620 10.25 -28.56 -27.74
N ASP A 621 11.26 -28.17 -26.96
CA ASP A 621 12.51 -28.92 -26.77
C ASP A 621 12.50 -29.88 -25.57
N GLY A 622 11.42 -29.86 -24.78
CA GLY A 622 11.24 -30.70 -23.59
C GLY A 622 11.81 -30.11 -22.30
N ALA A 623 12.57 -29.02 -22.34
CA ALA A 623 12.83 -28.17 -21.18
C ALA A 623 11.70 -27.15 -21.03
N ARG A 624 11.58 -26.55 -19.84
CA ARG A 624 10.58 -25.49 -19.60
C ARG A 624 11.27 -24.15 -19.51
N GLU A 625 10.64 -23.14 -20.09
CA GLU A 625 10.94 -21.74 -19.89
C GLU A 625 10.09 -21.13 -18.77
N ILE A 626 10.63 -20.08 -18.16
CA ILE A 626 9.92 -19.22 -17.22
C ILE A 626 9.25 -18.10 -18.02
N ILE A 627 7.92 -18.10 -18.09
CA ILE A 627 7.16 -16.96 -18.59
C ILE A 627 6.89 -16.03 -17.43
N TYR A 628 7.35 -14.79 -17.54
CA TYR A 628 7.29 -13.82 -16.45
C TYR A 628 7.10 -12.41 -16.97
N ALA A 629 6.08 -11.70 -16.47
CA ALA A 629 5.79 -10.33 -16.88
C ALA A 629 6.08 -9.33 -15.76
N THR A 630 6.52 -8.13 -16.14
CA THR A 630 6.92 -7.07 -15.20
C THR A 630 6.01 -5.86 -15.29
N SER A 631 6.05 -5.02 -14.25
CA SER A 631 5.30 -3.77 -14.22
C SER A 631 5.77 -2.75 -15.27
N ASP A 632 6.93 -2.95 -15.89
CA ASP A 632 7.44 -2.14 -17.02
C ASP A 632 6.86 -2.59 -18.38
N GLY A 633 5.91 -3.53 -18.39
CA GLY A 633 5.31 -4.02 -19.61
C GLY A 633 6.23 -4.94 -20.42
N GLU A 634 7.29 -5.46 -19.80
CA GLU A 634 8.15 -6.50 -20.40
C GLU A 634 7.56 -7.87 -20.08
N VAL A 635 7.43 -8.72 -21.08
CA VAL A 635 7.05 -10.13 -20.93
C VAL A 635 8.25 -10.95 -21.36
N HIS A 636 8.78 -11.77 -20.46
CA HIS A 636 10.00 -12.55 -20.66
C HIS A 636 9.69 -14.04 -20.86
N ALA A 637 10.62 -14.72 -21.51
CA ALA A 637 10.65 -16.18 -21.62
C ALA A 637 12.07 -16.66 -21.30
N PHE A 638 12.38 -16.84 -20.02
CA PHE A 638 13.72 -17.17 -19.56
C PHE A 638 13.99 -18.68 -19.60
N ARG A 639 15.21 -19.04 -20.00
CA ARG A 639 15.76 -20.38 -19.80
C ARG A 639 16.22 -20.60 -18.35
N ALA A 640 16.56 -21.85 -18.04
CA ALA A 640 17.12 -22.25 -16.75
C ALA A 640 18.48 -21.60 -16.37
N ASP A 641 19.15 -20.93 -17.32
CA ASP A 641 20.38 -20.16 -17.09
C ASP A 641 20.14 -18.65 -16.91
N GLY A 642 18.88 -18.22 -16.95
CA GLY A 642 18.45 -16.83 -16.79
C GLY A 642 18.49 -15.99 -18.08
N THR A 643 18.78 -16.58 -19.24
CA THR A 643 18.74 -15.87 -20.53
C THR A 643 17.37 -15.97 -21.20
N ASP A 644 16.91 -14.89 -21.83
CA ASP A 644 15.68 -14.91 -22.63
C ASP A 644 15.82 -15.79 -23.90
N LEU A 645 14.71 -16.38 -24.33
CA LEU A 645 14.57 -16.97 -25.67
C LEU A 645 14.76 -15.91 -26.76
N PRO A 646 15.20 -16.27 -27.98
CA PRO A 646 15.32 -15.32 -29.07
C PRO A 646 13.93 -14.76 -29.42
N GLY A 647 13.83 -13.44 -29.57
CA GLY A 647 12.55 -12.75 -29.79
C GLY A 647 11.91 -12.20 -28.51
N TRP A 648 12.42 -12.59 -27.35
CA TRP A 648 12.00 -12.11 -26.04
C TRP A 648 13.04 -11.14 -25.42
N PRO A 649 12.64 -10.20 -24.54
CA PRO A 649 11.26 -9.96 -24.09
C PRO A 649 10.36 -9.36 -25.18
N ALA A 650 9.07 -9.70 -25.09
CA ALA A 650 8.01 -8.99 -25.79
C ALA A 650 7.56 -7.78 -24.94
N PHE A 651 6.93 -6.79 -25.56
CA PHE A 651 6.57 -5.53 -24.90
C PHE A 651 5.10 -5.18 -25.10
N THR A 652 4.44 -4.75 -24.03
CA THR A 652 3.12 -4.12 -24.09
C THR A 652 3.21 -2.75 -24.79
N ARG A 653 2.06 -2.11 -25.03
CA ARG A 653 2.04 -0.76 -25.61
C ARG A 653 2.72 0.25 -24.68
N LEU A 654 3.13 1.38 -25.26
CA LEU A 654 3.48 2.56 -24.46
C LEU A 654 2.25 2.98 -23.65
N ALA A 655 2.49 3.47 -22.43
CA ALA A 655 1.43 3.99 -21.58
C ALA A 655 0.72 5.17 -22.25
N GLN A 656 -0.50 5.47 -21.81
CA GLN A 656 -1.24 6.63 -22.29
C GLN A 656 -0.43 7.92 -22.05
N GLY A 657 -0.47 8.85 -23.00
CA GLY A 657 0.39 10.04 -23.01
C GLY A 657 1.80 9.85 -23.60
N TYR A 658 2.26 8.61 -23.84
CA TYR A 658 3.59 8.33 -24.40
C TYR A 658 3.58 7.77 -25.82
N ASP A 659 2.41 7.33 -26.31
CA ASP A 659 2.21 6.99 -27.72
C ASP A 659 2.08 8.28 -28.56
N PRO A 660 3.04 8.61 -29.45
CA PRO A 660 3.00 9.83 -30.25
C PRO A 660 1.84 9.85 -31.25
N ALA A 661 1.16 8.72 -31.47
CA ALA A 661 -0.03 8.64 -32.31
C ALA A 661 -1.34 8.97 -31.57
N ARG A 662 -1.29 9.18 -30.23
CA ARG A 662 -2.45 9.45 -29.39
C ARG A 662 -2.36 10.84 -28.75
N THR A 663 -3.51 11.38 -28.37
CA THR A 663 -3.65 12.66 -27.64
C THR A 663 -4.38 12.41 -26.32
N PRO A 664 -3.95 13.00 -25.20
CA PRO A 664 -2.79 13.91 -25.05
C PRO A 664 -1.45 13.17 -25.23
N SER A 665 -0.36 13.94 -25.40
CA SER A 665 1.00 13.43 -25.51
C SER A 665 1.96 14.22 -24.63
N TYR A 666 2.44 13.60 -23.56
CA TYR A 666 3.33 14.18 -22.57
C TYR A 666 4.77 14.33 -23.06
N LEU A 667 5.09 13.82 -24.25
CA LEU A 667 6.45 13.85 -24.80
C LEU A 667 7.02 15.27 -24.94
N ALA A 668 6.21 16.32 -24.96
CA ALA A 668 6.70 17.71 -24.98
C ALA A 668 7.30 18.18 -23.63
N SER A 669 7.03 17.48 -22.52
CA SER A 669 7.65 17.74 -21.22
C SER A 669 9.18 17.68 -21.31
N ARG A 670 9.85 18.51 -20.50
CA ARG A 670 11.31 18.65 -20.52
C ARG A 670 12.02 17.35 -20.14
N ALA A 671 11.39 16.52 -19.33
CA ALA A 671 11.93 15.21 -18.94
C ALA A 671 12.12 14.27 -20.14
N PHE A 672 11.34 14.43 -21.21
CA PHE A 672 11.38 13.59 -22.40
C PHE A 672 12.01 14.27 -23.62
N GLN A 673 12.50 15.50 -23.45
CA GLN A 673 13.18 16.26 -24.48
C GLN A 673 14.70 16.25 -24.29
N PRO A 674 15.51 16.14 -25.37
CA PRO A 674 16.95 16.28 -25.27
C PRO A 674 17.37 17.64 -24.70
N VAL A 675 18.21 17.63 -23.66
CA VAL A 675 18.74 18.86 -23.04
C VAL A 675 19.61 19.68 -24.01
N ALA A 676 20.20 19.02 -25.02
CA ALA A 676 20.96 19.66 -26.09
C ALA A 676 20.71 18.94 -27.44
N PRO A 677 20.88 19.63 -28.59
CA PRO A 677 20.69 19.01 -29.91
C PRO A 677 21.55 17.74 -30.08
N GLY A 678 20.91 16.61 -30.37
CA GLY A 678 21.56 15.30 -30.51
C GLY A 678 21.86 14.56 -29.19
N GLY A 679 21.48 15.13 -28.04
CA GLY A 679 21.53 14.47 -26.74
C GLY A 679 20.40 13.46 -26.52
N ARG A 680 20.48 12.70 -25.44
CA ARG A 680 19.38 11.86 -24.95
C ARG A 680 18.48 12.67 -24.00
N PRO A 681 17.18 12.38 -23.93
CA PRO A 681 16.33 12.96 -22.90
C PRO A 681 16.76 12.48 -21.50
N PRO A 682 16.46 13.26 -20.43
CA PRO A 682 16.65 12.83 -19.05
C PRO A 682 16.01 11.48 -18.74
N ILE A 683 14.79 11.25 -19.23
CA ILE A 683 14.06 9.99 -19.13
C ILE A 683 13.76 9.47 -20.53
N ASP A 684 14.01 8.19 -20.77
CA ASP A 684 13.67 7.54 -22.03
C ASP A 684 12.16 7.25 -22.08
N PRO A 685 11.37 7.89 -22.96
CA PRO A 685 9.93 7.65 -23.00
C PRO A 685 9.56 6.22 -23.45
N THR A 686 10.49 5.48 -24.05
CA THR A 686 10.21 4.12 -24.55
C THR A 686 10.13 3.06 -23.44
N VAL A 687 10.55 3.41 -22.21
CA VAL A 687 10.41 2.54 -21.03
C VAL A 687 9.07 2.74 -20.31
N VAL A 688 8.26 3.73 -20.71
CA VAL A 688 6.96 4.00 -20.08
C VAL A 688 5.89 3.21 -20.82
N ARG A 689 5.52 2.05 -20.27
CA ARG A 689 4.60 1.09 -20.89
C ARG A 689 3.42 0.78 -19.99
N GLU A 690 2.39 0.18 -20.58
CA GLU A 690 1.25 -0.33 -19.82
C GLU A 690 1.72 -1.47 -18.89
N ALA A 691 1.53 -1.29 -17.58
CA ALA A 691 1.99 -2.23 -16.57
C ALA A 691 1.24 -3.56 -16.61
N VAL A 692 1.96 -4.66 -16.37
CA VAL A 692 1.39 -6.01 -16.26
C VAL A 692 1.45 -6.47 -14.81
N LEU A 693 0.29 -6.48 -14.14
CA LEU A 693 0.13 -7.01 -12.78
C LEU A 693 -0.56 -8.37 -12.76
N SER A 694 -1.35 -8.65 -13.80
CA SER A 694 -2.03 -9.93 -13.95
C SER A 694 -1.05 -11.04 -14.35
N THR A 695 -1.33 -12.26 -13.93
CA THR A 695 -0.53 -13.43 -14.32
C THR A 695 -0.87 -13.83 -15.75
N PRO A 696 0.13 -14.02 -16.65
CA PRO A 696 -0.13 -14.46 -18.01
C PRO A 696 -0.89 -15.79 -18.07
N ALA A 697 -1.72 -15.98 -19.09
CA ALA A 697 -2.30 -17.27 -19.43
C ALA A 697 -1.65 -17.82 -20.70
N ILE A 698 -1.42 -19.13 -20.74
CA ILE A 698 -0.64 -19.78 -21.77
C ILE A 698 -1.40 -20.99 -22.29
N GLY A 699 -1.59 -21.07 -23.60
CA GLY A 699 -2.33 -22.15 -24.25
C GLY A 699 -2.34 -22.00 -25.77
N ASP A 700 -2.60 -23.10 -26.46
CA ASP A 700 -2.75 -23.14 -27.92
C ASP A 700 -4.11 -22.53 -28.32
N LEU A 701 -4.09 -21.34 -28.91
CA LEU A 701 -5.30 -20.58 -29.26
C LEU A 701 -5.82 -20.91 -30.66
N ASP A 702 -4.93 -21.27 -31.60
CA ASP A 702 -5.30 -21.51 -33.00
C ASP A 702 -5.35 -22.98 -33.43
N GLY A 703 -4.91 -23.89 -32.57
CA GLY A 703 -4.89 -25.34 -32.76
C GLY A 703 -3.65 -25.84 -33.50
N ASP A 704 -2.57 -25.08 -33.56
CA ASP A 704 -1.32 -25.46 -34.24
C ASP A 704 -0.35 -26.28 -33.37
N MET A 705 -0.74 -26.59 -32.12
CA MET A 705 0.03 -27.28 -31.08
C MET A 705 1.21 -26.47 -30.54
N ARG A 706 1.27 -25.16 -30.77
CA ARG A 706 2.21 -24.24 -30.12
C ARG A 706 1.41 -23.31 -29.22
N PRO A 707 1.87 -23.06 -27.99
CA PRO A 707 1.12 -22.19 -27.10
C PRO A 707 1.42 -20.70 -27.39
N GLU A 708 0.37 -19.89 -27.31
CA GLU A 708 0.46 -18.43 -27.20
C GLU A 708 0.51 -17.98 -25.74
N VAL A 709 1.04 -16.77 -25.52
CA VAL A 709 1.10 -16.10 -24.23
C VAL A 709 0.13 -14.91 -24.24
N VAL A 710 -0.88 -14.96 -23.38
CA VAL A 710 -1.92 -13.93 -23.20
C VAL A 710 -1.65 -13.13 -21.93
N VAL A 711 -1.66 -11.80 -22.05
CA VAL A 711 -1.32 -10.87 -20.96
C VAL A 711 -2.34 -9.75 -20.85
N GLY A 712 -2.84 -9.48 -19.64
CA GLY A 712 -3.70 -8.33 -19.34
C GLY A 712 -2.94 -7.19 -18.64
N THR A 713 -3.10 -5.95 -19.11
CA THR A 713 -2.48 -4.77 -18.50
C THR A 713 -3.41 -4.09 -17.49
N TYR A 714 -2.83 -3.40 -16.50
CA TYR A 714 -3.61 -2.64 -15.52
C TYR A 714 -4.50 -1.59 -16.19
N ALA A 715 -4.02 -0.99 -17.28
CA ALA A 715 -4.74 -0.05 -18.14
C ALA A 715 -5.91 -0.68 -18.94
N GLY A 716 -6.10 -2.00 -18.89
CA GLY A 716 -7.25 -2.67 -19.50
C GLY A 716 -7.04 -3.15 -20.93
N THR A 717 -5.81 -3.49 -21.32
CA THR A 717 -5.49 -4.04 -22.63
C THR A 717 -5.11 -5.52 -22.55
N ILE A 718 -5.67 -6.35 -23.42
CA ILE A 718 -5.27 -7.75 -23.63
C ILE A 718 -4.28 -7.83 -24.80
N HIS A 719 -3.08 -8.31 -24.51
CA HIS A 719 -2.02 -8.63 -25.47
C HIS A 719 -1.91 -10.14 -25.67
N VAL A 720 -1.53 -10.55 -26.89
CA VAL A 720 -1.27 -11.96 -27.22
C VAL A 720 0.01 -12.04 -28.05
N TYR A 721 0.93 -12.91 -27.63
CA TYR A 721 2.21 -13.17 -28.27
C TYR A 721 2.32 -14.64 -28.67
N ARG A 722 2.95 -14.91 -29.80
CA ARG A 722 3.34 -16.26 -30.21
C ARG A 722 4.51 -16.75 -29.36
N ALA A 723 4.78 -18.05 -29.41
CA ALA A 723 5.94 -18.68 -28.79
C ALA A 723 7.30 -18.02 -29.11
N ASP A 724 7.43 -17.35 -30.27
CA ASP A 724 8.65 -16.64 -30.69
C ASP A 724 8.72 -15.16 -30.23
N GLY A 725 7.77 -14.72 -29.40
CA GLY A 725 7.70 -13.35 -28.87
C GLY A 725 7.06 -12.34 -29.83
N THR A 726 6.67 -12.74 -31.04
CA THR A 726 6.00 -11.84 -31.99
C THR A 726 4.52 -11.64 -31.65
N ALA A 727 3.97 -10.46 -31.97
CA ALA A 727 2.56 -10.18 -31.78
C ALA A 727 1.68 -11.15 -32.57
N TYR A 728 0.71 -11.77 -31.91
CA TYR A 728 -0.17 -12.78 -32.49
C TYR A 728 -1.05 -12.26 -33.63
N GLY A 729 -1.49 -11.00 -33.58
CA GLY A 729 -2.44 -10.45 -34.55
C GLY A 729 -3.87 -10.84 -34.19
N HIS A 730 -4.71 -11.24 -35.15
CA HIS A 730 -6.06 -11.75 -34.87
C HIS A 730 -6.93 -10.79 -34.04
N GLY A 731 -6.85 -9.48 -34.28
CA GLY A 731 -7.60 -8.47 -33.53
C GLY A 731 -6.93 -7.99 -32.24
N PHE A 732 -5.80 -8.58 -31.85
CA PHE A 732 -5.03 -8.16 -30.68
C PHE A 732 -3.95 -7.12 -31.00
N PRO A 733 -3.63 -6.25 -30.04
CA PRO A 733 -4.21 -6.21 -28.68
C PRO A 733 -5.60 -5.54 -28.62
N TYR A 734 -6.46 -6.08 -27.75
CA TYR A 734 -7.83 -5.60 -27.48
C TYR A 734 -7.80 -4.63 -26.29
N THR A 735 -8.40 -3.44 -26.41
CA THR A 735 -8.47 -2.45 -25.32
C THR A 735 -9.91 -2.30 -24.85
N LEU A 736 -10.11 -2.32 -23.54
CA LEU A 736 -11.41 -2.09 -22.92
C LEU A 736 -12.00 -0.72 -23.33
N PRO A 737 -13.33 -0.61 -23.41
CA PRO A 737 -13.97 0.67 -23.65
C PRO A 737 -13.65 1.69 -22.55
N GLU A 738 -13.57 2.97 -22.91
CA GLU A 738 -13.42 4.06 -21.93
C GLU A 738 -14.59 4.13 -20.95
N VAL A 739 -14.27 4.50 -19.72
CA VAL A 739 -15.24 4.74 -18.65
C VAL A 739 -15.30 6.25 -18.40
N PRO A 740 -16.44 6.94 -18.69
CA PRO A 740 -16.53 8.38 -18.51
C PRO A 740 -16.49 8.80 -17.03
N SER A 741 -15.67 9.80 -16.70
CA SER A 741 -15.68 10.51 -15.41
C SER A 741 -16.99 11.30 -15.22
N SER A 742 -17.49 11.39 -13.97
CA SER A 742 -18.63 12.27 -13.65
C SER A 742 -18.70 12.66 -12.16
N ALA A 743 -18.38 13.92 -11.87
CA ALA A 743 -18.54 14.55 -10.55
C ALA A 743 -19.98 14.53 -10.00
N THR A 744 -21.00 14.28 -10.85
CA THR A 744 -22.42 14.25 -10.45
C THR A 744 -22.96 12.84 -10.20
N SER A 745 -22.17 11.79 -10.44
CA SER A 745 -22.54 10.41 -10.17
C SER A 745 -21.42 9.67 -9.41
N PRO A 746 -21.15 10.03 -8.13
CA PRO A 746 -20.09 9.43 -7.29
C PRO A 746 -20.34 7.95 -6.91
N GLN A 747 -21.29 7.29 -7.58
CA GLN A 747 -21.67 5.89 -7.40
C GLN A 747 -21.44 5.06 -8.67
N ALA A 748 -20.89 5.68 -9.72
CA ALA A 748 -20.55 5.02 -10.96
C ALA A 748 -19.21 4.29 -10.83
N ILE A 749 -18.99 3.36 -11.75
CA ILE A 749 -17.70 2.72 -11.93
C ILE A 749 -16.80 3.73 -12.64
N GLN A 750 -15.59 3.97 -12.13
CA GLN A 750 -14.77 5.13 -12.54
C GLN A 750 -13.42 4.75 -13.15
N ALA A 751 -13.07 3.46 -13.23
CA ALA A 751 -11.78 3.03 -13.76
C ALA A 751 -11.96 2.09 -14.97
N ARG A 752 -11.30 2.43 -16.08
CA ARG A 752 -10.92 1.44 -17.10
C ARG A 752 -9.76 0.63 -16.52
N GLY A 753 -9.74 -0.68 -16.74
CA GLY A 753 -8.62 -1.50 -16.29
C GLY A 753 -8.99 -2.92 -15.90
N MET A 754 -7.97 -3.67 -15.48
CA MET A 754 -8.12 -4.99 -14.88
C MET A 754 -6.94 -5.30 -13.95
N PHE A 755 -7.21 -6.11 -12.92
CA PHE A 755 -6.18 -6.70 -12.06
C PHE A 755 -6.19 -8.22 -12.17
N GLY A 756 -7.39 -8.82 -12.23
CA GLY A 756 -7.59 -10.25 -12.41
C GLY A 756 -6.97 -10.79 -13.70
N ASP A 757 -6.63 -12.08 -13.66
CA ASP A 757 -5.92 -12.76 -14.73
C ASP A 757 -6.81 -13.01 -15.96
N PRO A 758 -6.24 -12.96 -17.19
CA PRO A 758 -6.86 -13.66 -18.30
C PRO A 758 -6.90 -15.16 -18.00
N VAL A 759 -7.98 -15.81 -18.42
CA VAL A 759 -8.22 -17.26 -18.26
C VAL A 759 -8.57 -17.85 -19.62
N LEU A 760 -8.00 -19.01 -19.95
CA LEU A 760 -8.28 -19.71 -21.21
C LEU A 760 -9.25 -20.86 -20.99
N ALA A 761 -10.39 -20.83 -21.67
CA ALA A 761 -11.40 -21.89 -21.59
C ALA A 761 -12.24 -21.99 -22.86
N ASP A 762 -12.47 -23.20 -23.35
CA ASP A 762 -13.39 -23.46 -24.46
C ASP A 762 -14.84 -23.48 -23.91
N LEU A 763 -15.56 -22.35 -24.06
CA LEU A 763 -16.89 -22.18 -23.47
C LEU A 763 -18.01 -22.73 -24.37
N ASP A 764 -17.77 -22.91 -25.68
CA ASP A 764 -18.79 -23.38 -26.63
C ASP A 764 -18.51 -24.74 -27.27
N GLY A 765 -17.38 -25.38 -26.93
CA GLY A 765 -17.03 -26.73 -27.29
C GLY A 765 -16.46 -26.87 -28.71
N ASP A 766 -15.90 -25.80 -29.26
CA ASP A 766 -15.32 -25.79 -30.60
C ASP A 766 -13.83 -26.21 -30.65
N MET A 767 -13.26 -26.55 -29.49
CA MET A 767 -11.86 -26.90 -29.23
C MET A 767 -10.87 -25.73 -29.37
N ARG A 768 -11.35 -24.48 -29.39
CA ARG A 768 -10.52 -23.27 -29.31
C ARG A 768 -10.90 -22.53 -28.04
N PRO A 769 -9.94 -22.23 -27.16
CA PRO A 769 -10.27 -21.52 -25.94
C PRO A 769 -10.59 -20.04 -26.21
N GLU A 770 -11.59 -19.52 -25.50
CA GLU A 770 -11.81 -18.10 -25.29
C GLU A 770 -10.83 -17.51 -24.28
N ILE A 771 -10.61 -16.20 -24.38
CA ILE A 771 -9.93 -15.42 -23.33
C ILE A 771 -11.00 -14.77 -22.45
N VAL A 772 -11.13 -15.23 -21.21
CA VAL A 772 -12.12 -14.77 -20.23
C VAL A 772 -11.46 -13.95 -19.13
N PHE A 773 -12.04 -12.81 -18.75
CA PHE A 773 -11.50 -11.98 -17.67
C PHE A 773 -12.56 -11.06 -17.04
N GLY A 774 -12.31 -10.67 -15.79
CA GLY A 774 -13.07 -9.64 -15.08
C GLY A 774 -12.39 -8.27 -15.21
N ALA A 775 -13.18 -7.19 -15.27
CA ALA A 775 -12.68 -5.84 -15.49
C ALA A 775 -13.18 -4.83 -14.45
N PHE A 776 -12.43 -3.72 -14.33
CA PHE A 776 -12.76 -2.63 -13.42
C PHE A 776 -14.08 -1.94 -13.76
N ASP A 777 -14.54 -2.03 -15.01
CA ASP A 777 -15.84 -1.54 -15.48
C ASP A 777 -17.05 -2.34 -14.97
N GLY A 778 -16.83 -3.29 -14.05
CA GLY A 778 -17.86 -4.12 -13.38
C GLY A 778 -18.44 -5.21 -14.28
N LYS A 779 -17.69 -5.67 -15.27
CA LYS A 779 -18.13 -6.70 -16.21
C LYS A 779 -17.15 -7.87 -16.31
N VAL A 780 -17.68 -8.99 -16.78
CA VAL A 780 -16.91 -10.16 -17.22
C VAL A 780 -16.97 -10.22 -18.75
N TYR A 781 -15.81 -10.33 -19.38
CA TYR A 781 -15.63 -10.41 -20.83
C TYR A 781 -15.21 -11.82 -21.23
N ALA A 782 -15.60 -12.23 -22.44
CA ALA A 782 -15.03 -13.37 -23.15
C ALA A 782 -14.70 -12.91 -24.58
N LEU A 783 -13.45 -13.09 -25.00
CA LEU A 783 -12.99 -12.75 -26.34
C LEU A 783 -12.76 -14.02 -27.16
N ASP A 784 -13.21 -13.97 -28.41
CA ASP A 784 -12.87 -14.95 -29.43
C ASP A 784 -11.37 -14.82 -29.75
N SER A 785 -10.62 -15.89 -29.55
CA SER A 785 -9.16 -15.89 -29.69
C SER A 785 -8.69 -15.74 -31.14
N MET A 786 -9.53 -16.00 -32.14
CA MET A 786 -9.17 -15.92 -33.56
C MET A 786 -9.45 -14.56 -34.20
N THR A 787 -10.26 -13.73 -33.55
CA THR A 787 -10.71 -12.45 -34.08
C THR A 787 -10.54 -11.27 -33.13
N GLY A 788 -10.31 -11.53 -31.83
CA GLY A 788 -10.20 -10.51 -30.79
C GLY A 788 -11.52 -9.80 -30.51
N MET A 789 -12.63 -10.29 -31.07
CA MET A 789 -13.96 -9.73 -30.86
C MET A 789 -14.58 -10.29 -29.58
N VAL A 790 -15.42 -9.48 -28.93
CA VAL A 790 -16.21 -9.96 -27.79
C VAL A 790 -17.20 -11.04 -28.26
N LYS A 791 -17.18 -12.20 -27.60
CA LYS A 791 -18.03 -13.34 -27.94
C LYS A 791 -19.51 -13.01 -27.72
N SER A 792 -20.38 -13.62 -28.53
CA SER A 792 -21.83 -13.46 -28.36
C SER A 792 -22.27 -13.89 -26.96
N GLY A 793 -23.10 -13.09 -26.30
CA GLY A 793 -23.50 -13.29 -24.91
C GLY A 793 -22.67 -12.48 -23.91
N PHE A 794 -21.54 -11.88 -24.33
CA PHE A 794 -20.66 -11.07 -23.50
C PHE A 794 -20.60 -9.60 -23.98
N PRO A 795 -20.18 -8.65 -23.12
CA PRO A 795 -19.83 -8.83 -21.70
C PRO A 795 -21.06 -9.04 -20.80
N VAL A 796 -20.86 -9.74 -19.68
CA VAL A 796 -21.87 -9.90 -18.63
C VAL A 796 -21.64 -8.82 -17.57
N VAL A 797 -22.67 -8.02 -17.30
CA VAL A 797 -22.63 -7.01 -16.23
C VAL A 797 -22.80 -7.69 -14.88
N VAL A 798 -21.81 -7.56 -14.02
CA VAL A 798 -21.83 -8.09 -12.66
C VAL A 798 -22.47 -7.05 -11.75
N THR A 799 -23.72 -7.28 -11.36
CA THR A 799 -24.41 -6.36 -10.44
C THR A 799 -25.37 -7.09 -9.53
N PHE A 800 -25.28 -6.80 -8.23
CA PHE A 800 -26.17 -7.42 -7.26
C PHE A 800 -27.57 -6.79 -7.38
N PRO A 801 -28.64 -7.59 -7.57
CA PRO A 801 -29.92 -7.06 -8.06
C PRO A 801 -30.81 -6.43 -6.98
N GLU A 802 -30.33 -6.33 -5.74
CA GLU A 802 -31.11 -5.74 -4.63
C GLU A 802 -30.83 -4.24 -4.47
N PRO A 803 -31.81 -3.45 -3.97
CA PRO A 803 -31.61 -2.03 -3.68
C PRO A 803 -30.52 -1.76 -2.65
N GLY A 804 -29.88 -0.60 -2.75
CA GLY A 804 -28.78 -0.21 -1.85
C GLY A 804 -27.43 -0.86 -2.20
N THR A 805 -27.32 -1.44 -3.39
CA THR A 805 -26.06 -1.92 -3.96
C THR A 805 -25.29 -0.75 -4.56
N SER A 806 -24.03 -0.58 -4.13
CA SER A 806 -23.05 0.29 -4.77
C SER A 806 -22.29 -0.54 -5.81
N ARG A 807 -22.47 -0.20 -7.09
CA ARG A 807 -21.69 -0.82 -8.17
C ARG A 807 -20.20 -0.57 -7.94
N ASN A 808 -19.37 -1.53 -8.33
CA ASN A 808 -17.93 -1.44 -8.23
C ASN A 808 -17.28 -2.41 -9.24
N ARG A 809 -15.95 -2.46 -9.24
CA ARG A 809 -15.10 -3.30 -10.09
C ARG A 809 -15.28 -4.81 -9.87
N VAL A 810 -14.90 -5.57 -10.90
CA VAL A 810 -14.50 -6.98 -10.76
C VAL A 810 -12.98 -6.97 -10.59
N PHE A 811 -12.50 -7.08 -9.35
CA PHE A 811 -11.07 -7.00 -9.03
C PHE A 811 -10.35 -8.34 -9.19
N GLY A 812 -10.90 -9.41 -8.61
CA GLY A 812 -10.29 -10.75 -8.63
C GLY A 812 -10.47 -11.47 -9.97
N SER A 813 -9.57 -12.42 -10.25
CA SER A 813 -9.62 -13.30 -11.42
C SER A 813 -10.87 -14.18 -11.42
N VAL A 814 -11.39 -14.50 -12.60
CA VAL A 814 -12.51 -15.45 -12.74
C VAL A 814 -12.04 -16.90 -12.58
N GLY A 815 -12.91 -17.79 -12.14
CA GLY A 815 -12.68 -19.24 -12.11
C GLY A 815 -13.55 -19.97 -13.13
N ILE A 816 -13.10 -21.13 -13.62
CA ILE A 816 -13.80 -21.93 -14.63
C ILE A 816 -14.06 -23.35 -14.12
N GLY A 817 -15.30 -23.83 -14.20
CA GLY A 817 -15.65 -25.19 -13.77
C GLY A 817 -17.04 -25.63 -14.22
N ASP A 818 -17.35 -26.92 -14.11
CA ASP A 818 -18.66 -27.49 -14.42
C ASP A 818 -19.53 -27.49 -13.16
N MET A 819 -20.30 -26.42 -12.97
CA MET A 819 -20.96 -26.13 -11.69
C MET A 819 -22.29 -26.87 -11.54
N ASP A 820 -22.89 -27.36 -12.64
CA ASP A 820 -24.16 -28.07 -12.66
C ASP A 820 -24.11 -29.52 -13.17
N GLY A 821 -22.96 -29.96 -13.68
CA GLY A 821 -22.68 -31.31 -14.14
C GLY A 821 -23.17 -31.59 -15.57
N ASP A 822 -23.43 -30.55 -16.36
CA ASP A 822 -23.89 -30.67 -17.75
C ASP A 822 -22.74 -30.83 -18.77
N ARG A 823 -21.48 -30.80 -18.29
CA ARG A 823 -20.23 -30.85 -19.06
C ARG A 823 -19.94 -29.64 -19.92
N ARG A 824 -20.60 -28.51 -19.67
CA ARG A 824 -20.25 -27.21 -20.19
C ARG A 824 -19.59 -26.42 -19.07
N LEU A 825 -18.61 -25.60 -19.45
CA LEU A 825 -17.88 -24.81 -18.48
C LEU A 825 -18.68 -23.56 -18.11
N ASP A 826 -18.75 -23.30 -16.81
CA ASP A 826 -19.31 -22.10 -16.22
C ASP A 826 -18.20 -21.17 -15.69
N ILE A 827 -18.57 -19.92 -15.46
CA ILE A 827 -17.67 -18.88 -14.98
C ILE A 827 -18.07 -18.47 -13.57
N VAL A 828 -17.13 -18.51 -12.63
CA VAL A 828 -17.28 -17.97 -11.28
C VAL A 828 -16.60 -16.61 -11.21
N SER A 829 -17.32 -15.60 -10.73
CA SER A 829 -16.80 -14.24 -10.57
C SER A 829 -17.08 -13.71 -9.17
N VAL A 830 -16.18 -12.85 -8.68
CA VAL A 830 -16.37 -12.08 -7.45
C VAL A 830 -16.53 -10.59 -7.78
N SER A 831 -17.05 -9.78 -6.86
CA SER A 831 -17.16 -8.34 -7.07
C SER A 831 -16.80 -7.53 -5.83
N SER A 832 -16.27 -6.33 -6.07
CA SER A 832 -15.99 -5.33 -5.05
C SER A 832 -17.22 -4.51 -4.65
N GLU A 833 -18.42 -4.93 -5.06
CA GLU A 833 -19.67 -4.21 -4.79
C GLU A 833 -19.96 -4.12 -3.29
N GLY A 834 -20.43 -2.96 -2.84
CA GLY A 834 -21.01 -2.81 -1.50
C GLY A 834 -22.49 -3.17 -1.55
N LEU A 835 -22.98 -4.06 -0.69
CA LEU A 835 -24.34 -4.57 -0.76
C LEU A 835 -25.26 -4.01 0.33
N ARG A 836 -26.51 -3.69 -0.02
CA ARG A 836 -27.58 -3.33 0.94
C ARG A 836 -27.21 -2.16 1.87
N GLY A 837 -26.36 -1.24 1.42
CA GLY A 837 -25.83 -0.12 2.21
C GLY A 837 -24.79 -0.51 3.28
N ASP A 838 -24.26 -1.74 3.22
CA ASP A 838 -23.17 -2.23 4.07
C ASP A 838 -21.95 -2.57 3.22
N ASN A 839 -20.85 -1.84 3.46
CA ASN A 839 -19.60 -2.05 2.74
C ASN A 839 -18.81 -3.26 3.27
N ASN A 840 -19.34 -4.01 4.24
CA ASN A 840 -18.75 -5.27 4.73
C ASN A 840 -19.41 -6.51 4.12
N LEU A 841 -20.16 -6.33 3.04
CA LEU A 841 -20.75 -7.40 2.24
C LEU A 841 -20.29 -7.23 0.80
N GLY A 842 -19.95 -8.34 0.15
CA GLY A 842 -19.72 -8.41 -1.29
C GLY A 842 -20.51 -9.55 -1.92
N ALA A 843 -20.40 -9.73 -3.24
CA ALA A 843 -21.15 -10.74 -3.98
C ALA A 843 -20.23 -11.72 -4.72
N ILE A 844 -20.70 -12.96 -4.80
CA ILE A 844 -20.11 -14.02 -5.62
C ILE A 844 -21.16 -14.47 -6.63
N TYR A 845 -20.73 -14.73 -7.86
CA TYR A 845 -21.56 -15.01 -9.03
C TYR A 845 -21.14 -16.34 -9.66
N VAL A 846 -22.12 -17.09 -10.15
CA VAL A 846 -21.90 -18.20 -11.08
C VAL A 846 -22.68 -17.87 -12.36
N ILE A 847 -21.96 -17.82 -13.47
CA ILE A 847 -22.38 -17.34 -14.78
C ILE A 847 -22.30 -18.51 -15.76
N TYR A 848 -23.33 -18.74 -16.58
CA TYR A 848 -23.28 -19.76 -17.61
C TYR A 848 -22.23 -19.43 -18.69
N GLY A 849 -21.60 -20.45 -19.27
CA GLY A 849 -20.61 -20.29 -20.34
C GLY A 849 -21.11 -19.52 -21.58
N ASP A 850 -22.42 -19.56 -21.87
CA ASP A 850 -23.06 -18.78 -22.94
C ASP A 850 -23.55 -17.39 -22.53
N GLY A 851 -23.30 -16.98 -21.28
CA GLY A 851 -23.54 -15.63 -20.77
C GLY A 851 -24.97 -15.15 -20.99
N ASN A 852 -25.14 -13.94 -21.54
CA ASN A 852 -26.46 -13.35 -21.76
C ASN A 852 -27.32 -14.10 -22.80
N ASN A 853 -26.74 -15.04 -23.56
CA ASN A 853 -27.51 -15.88 -24.47
C ASN A 853 -28.27 -16.99 -23.75
N HIS A 854 -27.92 -17.27 -22.49
CA HIS A 854 -28.60 -18.28 -21.69
C HIS A 854 -30.07 -17.93 -21.46
N ALA A 855 -30.94 -18.92 -21.63
CA ALA A 855 -32.38 -18.75 -21.45
C ALA A 855 -32.72 -18.43 -19.97
N GLY A 856 -33.19 -17.22 -19.70
CA GLY A 856 -33.51 -16.76 -18.34
C GLY A 856 -32.48 -15.80 -17.74
N GLY A 857 -31.40 -15.50 -18.47
CA GLY A 857 -30.34 -14.58 -18.06
C GLY A 857 -29.04 -15.31 -17.71
N PRO A 858 -27.94 -14.57 -17.50
CA PRO A 858 -26.59 -15.12 -17.47
C PRO A 858 -26.24 -15.90 -16.20
N PHE A 859 -27.06 -15.82 -15.13
CA PHE A 859 -26.70 -16.36 -13.82
C PHE A 859 -27.42 -17.68 -13.53
N HIS A 860 -26.69 -18.59 -12.88
CA HIS A 860 -27.26 -19.83 -12.35
C HIS A 860 -28.40 -19.56 -11.34
N PRO A 861 -29.37 -20.49 -11.19
CA PRO A 861 -30.47 -20.33 -10.24
C PRO A 861 -29.98 -20.04 -8.81
N ASN A 862 -30.58 -19.03 -8.18
CA ASN A 862 -30.24 -18.53 -6.83
C ASN A 862 -28.88 -17.82 -6.68
N TRP A 863 -28.16 -17.58 -7.77
CA TRP A 863 -27.01 -16.68 -7.81
C TRP A 863 -27.41 -15.25 -8.24
N PRO A 864 -26.61 -14.21 -7.97
CA PRO A 864 -25.49 -14.16 -7.01
C PRO A 864 -25.88 -14.35 -5.53
N ILE A 865 -24.86 -14.66 -4.72
CA ILE A 865 -24.94 -14.81 -3.26
C ILE A 865 -24.18 -13.68 -2.56
N PRO A 866 -24.78 -13.02 -1.54
CA PRO A 866 -24.07 -12.08 -0.69
C PRO A 866 -23.19 -12.82 0.34
N TYR A 867 -21.97 -12.35 0.54
CA TYR A 867 -21.01 -12.94 1.49
C TYR A 867 -20.37 -11.87 2.38
N LEU A 868 -20.00 -12.25 3.61
CA LEU A 868 -19.32 -11.36 4.56
C LEU A 868 -17.89 -11.11 4.12
N SER A 869 -17.51 -9.86 3.95
CA SER A 869 -16.14 -9.45 3.63
C SER A 869 -15.91 -8.04 4.15
N PHE A 870 -15.10 -7.89 5.20
CA PHE A 870 -14.84 -6.59 5.80
C PHE A 870 -14.02 -5.69 4.87
N ASN A 871 -14.42 -4.43 4.80
CA ASN A 871 -13.65 -3.42 4.08
C ASN A 871 -12.50 -2.92 4.95
N PHE A 872 -11.27 -3.36 4.61
CA PHE A 872 -10.03 -2.99 5.28
C PHE A 872 -9.27 -1.86 4.58
N PHE A 873 -8.92 -2.04 3.30
CA PHE A 873 -8.17 -1.09 2.48
C PHE A 873 -8.95 -0.77 1.20
N PRO A 874 -8.92 0.49 0.71
CA PRO A 874 -9.53 0.83 -0.57
C PRO A 874 -8.87 0.05 -1.71
N LEU A 875 -9.56 -0.10 -2.85
CA LEU A 875 -9.13 -0.87 -4.03
C LEU A 875 -8.97 -2.39 -3.82
N ILE A 876 -8.20 -2.82 -2.81
CA ILE A 876 -7.76 -4.21 -2.63
C ILE A 876 -8.58 -5.00 -1.59
N GLY A 877 -9.24 -4.29 -0.67
CA GLY A 877 -10.01 -4.86 0.44
C GLY A 877 -11.51 -4.60 0.35
N GLU A 878 -12.03 -4.21 -0.81
CA GLU A 878 -13.44 -3.87 -1.00
C GLU A 878 -14.25 -5.05 -1.55
N GLY A 879 -15.45 -5.28 -0.99
CA GLY A 879 -16.32 -6.40 -1.36
C GLY A 879 -15.60 -7.75 -1.25
N VAL A 880 -15.87 -8.69 -2.16
CA VAL A 880 -15.13 -9.95 -2.26
C VAL A 880 -14.08 -9.81 -3.35
N SER A 881 -12.81 -9.72 -2.95
CA SER A 881 -11.66 -9.61 -3.88
C SER A 881 -10.91 -10.93 -4.08
N SER A 882 -11.21 -11.98 -3.30
CA SER A 882 -10.55 -13.30 -3.44
C SER A 882 -11.01 -14.02 -4.70
N SER A 883 -10.11 -14.23 -5.65
CA SER A 883 -10.32 -15.08 -6.83
C SER A 883 -10.82 -16.49 -6.43
N PRO A 884 -11.78 -17.10 -7.16
CA PRO A 884 -12.39 -18.37 -6.77
C PRO A 884 -11.44 -19.57 -6.92
N ALA A 885 -11.47 -20.49 -5.95
CA ALA A 885 -10.87 -21.82 -6.08
C ALA A 885 -11.98 -22.86 -6.23
N ILE A 886 -11.82 -23.79 -7.16
CA ILE A 886 -12.85 -24.74 -7.60
C ILE A 886 -12.29 -26.17 -7.58
N ALA A 887 -13.10 -27.15 -7.17
CA ALA A 887 -12.81 -28.58 -7.23
C ALA A 887 -14.08 -29.42 -7.03
N ASP A 888 -14.17 -30.59 -7.66
CA ASP A 888 -15.10 -31.66 -7.27
C ASP A 888 -14.62 -32.31 -5.95
N MET A 889 -15.22 -31.89 -4.83
CA MET A 889 -14.74 -32.23 -3.48
C MET A 889 -15.36 -33.52 -2.94
N ASP A 890 -16.53 -33.91 -3.44
CA ASP A 890 -17.25 -35.10 -2.97
C ASP A 890 -17.40 -36.21 -4.02
N GLY A 891 -16.84 -36.00 -5.21
CA GLY A 891 -16.72 -36.99 -6.28
C GLY A 891 -18.04 -37.25 -7.00
N ASP A 892 -18.98 -36.32 -6.94
CA ASP A 892 -20.28 -36.44 -7.60
C ASP A 892 -20.29 -35.97 -9.07
N GLY A 893 -19.13 -35.47 -9.54
CA GLY A 893 -18.93 -35.00 -10.90
C GLY A 893 -19.39 -33.57 -11.14
N ARG A 894 -19.67 -32.79 -10.08
CA ARG A 894 -19.94 -31.36 -10.12
C ARG A 894 -18.88 -30.63 -9.31
N ASP A 895 -18.55 -29.43 -9.74
CA ASP A 895 -17.56 -28.63 -9.05
C ASP A 895 -18.17 -27.87 -7.84
N GLU A 896 -17.47 -27.90 -6.72
CA GLU A 896 -17.66 -27.01 -5.58
C GLU A 896 -16.69 -25.82 -5.64
N LEU A 897 -17.10 -24.69 -5.05
CA LEU A 897 -16.26 -23.51 -4.91
C LEU A 897 -16.06 -23.11 -3.44
N ALA A 898 -14.86 -22.62 -3.12
CA ALA A 898 -14.58 -22.01 -1.83
C ALA A 898 -15.08 -20.55 -1.79
N LEU A 899 -16.04 -20.26 -0.91
CA LEU A 899 -16.49 -18.91 -0.62
C LEU A 899 -15.62 -18.30 0.49
N VAL A 900 -14.85 -17.28 0.12
CA VAL A 900 -13.95 -16.57 1.02
C VAL A 900 -14.25 -15.08 0.96
N GLY A 901 -14.35 -14.45 2.13
CA GLY A 901 -14.37 -13.00 2.26
C GLY A 901 -13.39 -12.55 3.32
N THR A 902 -12.87 -11.33 3.15
CA THR A 902 -11.84 -10.76 4.02
C THR A 902 -12.38 -10.66 5.44
N GLY A 903 -11.65 -11.25 6.38
CA GLY A 903 -11.97 -11.29 7.80
C GLY A 903 -13.13 -12.20 8.22
N SER A 904 -13.66 -13.04 7.32
CA SER A 904 -14.69 -14.02 7.67
C SER A 904 -14.15 -15.13 8.60
N ALA A 905 -14.91 -15.49 9.64
CA ALA A 905 -14.56 -16.58 10.56
C ALA A 905 -15.04 -17.97 10.10
N VAL A 906 -15.68 -18.03 8.93
CA VAL A 906 -16.16 -19.27 8.30
C VAL A 906 -15.79 -19.22 6.83
N ILE A 907 -15.27 -20.33 6.33
CA ILE A 907 -15.05 -20.57 4.90
C ILE A 907 -16.04 -21.66 4.49
N THR A 908 -16.79 -21.43 3.40
CA THR A 908 -17.83 -22.36 2.96
C THR A 908 -17.40 -22.99 1.65
N LEU A 909 -17.35 -24.33 1.59
CA LEU A 909 -17.20 -25.08 0.35
C LEU A 909 -18.60 -25.32 -0.22
N ALA A 910 -19.05 -24.41 -1.08
CA ALA A 910 -20.40 -24.37 -1.61
C ALA A 910 -20.53 -25.18 -2.90
N ARG A 911 -21.70 -25.78 -3.12
CA ARG A 911 -22.05 -26.42 -4.39
C ARG A 911 -22.44 -25.36 -5.41
N GLY A 912 -22.10 -25.54 -6.68
CA GLY A 912 -22.53 -24.64 -7.76
C GLY A 912 -24.05 -24.57 -7.87
N VAL A 913 -24.73 -25.72 -7.86
CA VAL A 913 -26.20 -25.79 -7.86
C VAL A 913 -26.77 -25.54 -6.46
N GLN A 914 -27.60 -24.51 -6.36
CA GLN A 914 -28.30 -24.14 -5.12
C GLN A 914 -29.78 -24.53 -5.17
N PRO A 915 -30.37 -25.04 -4.06
CA PRO A 915 -31.75 -25.51 -4.05
C PRO A 915 -32.74 -24.33 -4.21
N PRO A 916 -34.00 -24.59 -4.61
CA PRO A 916 -34.99 -23.53 -4.76
C PRO A 916 -35.24 -22.78 -3.44
N HIS A 917 -35.11 -21.45 -3.45
CA HIS A 917 -35.45 -20.61 -2.30
C HIS A 917 -36.51 -19.56 -2.65
N VAL A 918 -37.36 -19.22 -1.66
CA VAL A 918 -38.40 -18.18 -1.79
C VAL A 918 -37.81 -16.76 -1.78
N ALA A 919 -36.63 -16.61 -1.17
CA ALA A 919 -35.80 -15.41 -1.17
C ALA A 919 -34.34 -15.84 -1.40
N ARG A 920 -33.44 -14.92 -1.79
CA ARG A 920 -32.03 -15.26 -2.00
C ARG A 920 -31.43 -15.96 -0.76
N PRO A 921 -30.64 -17.02 -0.95
CA PRO A 921 -30.11 -17.80 0.17
C PRO A 921 -29.17 -16.95 1.02
N SER A 922 -29.23 -17.19 2.33
CA SER A 922 -28.19 -16.75 3.27
C SER A 922 -27.02 -17.75 3.24
N PRO A 923 -25.80 -17.37 3.66
CA PRO A 923 -24.68 -18.30 3.76
C PRO A 923 -24.98 -19.59 4.55
N GLN A 924 -25.92 -19.54 5.51
CA GLN A 924 -26.31 -20.68 6.36
C GLN A 924 -27.31 -21.63 5.69
N SER A 925 -27.96 -21.20 4.62
CA SER A 925 -28.96 -21.97 3.87
C SER A 925 -28.42 -22.49 2.54
N LEU A 926 -27.15 -22.26 2.24
CA LEU A 926 -26.50 -22.74 1.04
C LEU A 926 -26.39 -24.26 1.05
N ALA A 927 -26.57 -24.87 -0.12
CA ALA A 927 -26.04 -26.21 -0.35
C ALA A 927 -24.52 -26.12 -0.32
N GLN A 928 -23.93 -26.83 0.64
CA GLN A 928 -22.49 -26.85 0.89
C GLN A 928 -22.03 -28.29 1.08
N ALA A 929 -20.84 -28.60 0.57
CA ALA A 929 -20.16 -29.86 0.87
C ALA A 929 -19.62 -29.81 2.31
N VAL A 930 -18.92 -28.73 2.67
CA VAL A 930 -18.28 -28.57 3.99
C VAL A 930 -18.30 -27.11 4.44
N ALA A 931 -18.39 -26.89 5.76
CA ALA A 931 -18.21 -25.59 6.40
C ALA A 931 -16.98 -25.63 7.33
N ILE A 932 -15.96 -24.85 6.99
CA ILE A 932 -14.71 -24.75 7.74
C ILE A 932 -14.87 -23.71 8.85
N ARG A 933 -14.66 -24.13 10.10
CA ARG A 933 -14.57 -23.21 11.25
C ARG A 933 -13.10 -22.93 11.53
N THR A 934 -12.66 -21.72 11.19
CA THR A 934 -11.25 -21.32 11.20
C THR A 934 -10.65 -21.20 12.62
N ALA A 935 -11.47 -21.24 13.66
CA ALA A 935 -11.05 -21.14 15.06
C ALA A 935 -10.53 -22.45 15.69
N MET A 936 -10.36 -23.52 14.90
CA MET A 936 -9.86 -24.81 15.38
C MET A 936 -8.38 -24.98 15.03
N ARG A 937 -7.61 -25.54 15.96
CA ARG A 937 -6.18 -25.80 15.79
C ARG A 937 -5.88 -27.30 15.65
N GLY A 938 -4.97 -27.62 14.74
CA GLY A 938 -4.30 -28.90 14.64
C GLY A 938 -3.40 -29.16 15.85
N ARG A 939 -3.14 -30.43 16.13
CA ARG A 939 -2.39 -30.87 17.33
C ARG A 939 -0.87 -30.60 17.28
N LEU A 940 -0.34 -30.24 16.11
CA LEU A 940 1.08 -29.95 15.84
C LEU A 940 1.31 -28.48 15.44
N THR A 941 0.31 -27.61 15.57
CA THR A 941 0.48 -26.16 15.34
C THR A 941 1.59 -25.58 16.22
N ASN A 942 2.32 -24.60 15.67
CA ASN A 942 3.27 -23.77 16.43
C ASN A 942 2.61 -22.52 17.03
N VAL A 943 1.30 -22.34 16.88
CA VAL A 943 0.55 -21.25 17.55
C VAL A 943 0.34 -21.64 19.02
N GLU A 944 1.03 -20.93 19.92
CA GLU A 944 1.03 -21.24 21.35
C GLU A 944 -0.30 -20.91 22.05
N THR A 945 -1.08 -19.99 21.50
CA THR A 945 -2.32 -19.51 22.12
C THR A 945 -3.41 -20.60 22.12
N SER A 946 -4.12 -20.75 23.24
CA SER A 946 -5.24 -21.71 23.34
C SER A 946 -6.50 -21.24 22.61
N GLN A 947 -6.53 -19.99 22.15
CA GLN A 947 -7.62 -19.38 21.40
C GLN A 947 -7.09 -18.93 20.03
N VAL A 948 -7.15 -19.84 19.05
CA VAL A 948 -6.80 -19.52 17.68
C VAL A 948 -7.96 -18.76 17.04
N SER A 949 -7.69 -17.57 16.53
CA SER A 949 -8.54 -16.88 15.57
C SER A 949 -7.80 -16.88 14.25
N PHE A 950 -8.31 -17.56 13.23
CA PHE A 950 -7.79 -17.41 11.87
C PHE A 950 -8.85 -16.68 11.05
N ILE A 951 -8.44 -15.61 10.39
CA ILE A 951 -9.28 -14.86 9.46
C ILE A 951 -8.52 -14.71 8.12
N PRO A 952 -9.15 -15.05 6.98
CA PRO A 952 -8.57 -14.73 5.67
C PRO A 952 -8.34 -13.24 5.54
N ALA A 953 -7.18 -12.83 5.04
CA ALA A 953 -6.82 -11.43 4.89
C ALA A 953 -6.08 -11.25 3.55
N PHE A 954 -6.80 -10.72 2.55
CA PHE A 954 -6.27 -10.43 1.21
C PHE A 954 -5.62 -11.64 0.51
N SER A 955 -6.12 -12.84 0.77
CA SER A 955 -5.52 -14.10 0.32
C SER A 955 -6.43 -14.85 -0.65
N LEU A 956 -5.81 -15.69 -1.47
CA LEU A 956 -6.47 -16.55 -2.44
C LEU A 956 -6.28 -18.01 -2.00
N GLY A 957 -7.34 -18.82 -1.97
CA GLY A 957 -7.22 -20.22 -1.56
C GLY A 957 -6.82 -21.17 -2.69
N SER A 958 -6.38 -22.37 -2.33
CA SER A 958 -6.09 -23.47 -3.26
C SER A 958 -6.65 -24.78 -2.73
N PHE A 959 -6.94 -25.71 -3.64
CA PHE A 959 -7.26 -27.09 -3.30
C PHE A 959 -6.08 -28.01 -3.64
N GLY A 960 -5.81 -29.01 -2.81
CA GLY A 960 -4.81 -30.03 -3.10
C GLY A 960 -4.75 -31.11 -2.02
N ASP A 961 -4.55 -32.36 -2.41
CA ASP A 961 -4.48 -33.50 -1.48
C ASP A 961 -3.10 -33.52 -0.78
N MET A 962 -2.98 -32.79 0.34
CA MET A 962 -1.73 -32.67 1.11
C MET A 962 -1.44 -33.89 1.97
N THR A 963 -2.50 -34.61 2.34
CA THR A 963 -2.38 -35.80 3.20
C THR A 963 -2.35 -37.11 2.42
N ASN A 964 -2.50 -37.05 1.08
CA ASN A 964 -2.57 -38.20 0.18
C ASN A 964 -3.66 -39.21 0.62
N ASP A 965 -4.82 -38.71 1.05
CA ASP A 965 -5.87 -39.52 1.70
C ASP A 965 -7.02 -39.92 0.78
N GLY A 966 -7.23 -39.23 -0.35
CA GLY A 966 -8.51 -39.37 -1.04
C GLY A 966 -9.08 -38.07 -1.56
N VAL A 967 -8.95 -37.01 -0.76
CA VAL A 967 -9.79 -35.84 -0.83
C VAL A 967 -8.90 -34.60 -0.86
N PRO A 968 -9.15 -33.64 -1.78
CA PRO A 968 -8.40 -32.39 -1.76
C PRO A 968 -8.58 -31.65 -0.42
N ASP A 969 -7.49 -31.20 0.18
CA ASP A 969 -7.51 -30.30 1.32
C ASP A 969 -7.64 -28.85 0.82
N TYR A 970 -8.17 -27.96 1.67
CA TYR A 970 -8.25 -26.53 1.36
C TYR A 970 -7.18 -25.76 2.13
N VAL A 971 -6.38 -24.97 1.42
CA VAL A 971 -5.31 -24.14 2.00
C VAL A 971 -5.51 -22.67 1.66
N ILE A 972 -5.19 -21.80 2.60
CA ILE A 972 -5.24 -20.35 2.44
C ILE A 972 -4.40 -19.68 3.53
N THR A 973 -3.98 -18.44 3.31
CA THR A 973 -3.27 -17.62 4.29
C THR A 973 -4.17 -16.56 4.93
N GLY A 974 -3.73 -15.94 6.02
CA GLY A 974 -4.53 -14.97 6.76
C GLY A 974 -3.78 -14.45 7.98
N ALA A 975 -4.55 -13.99 8.96
CA ALA A 975 -3.99 -13.47 10.21
C ALA A 975 -4.91 -13.79 11.39
N SER A 976 -4.46 -13.45 12.60
CA SER A 976 -5.32 -13.46 13.77
C SER A 976 -6.20 -12.21 13.86
N LEU A 977 -7.31 -12.33 14.59
CA LEU A 977 -8.23 -11.21 14.83
C LEU A 977 -7.53 -10.01 15.50
N ASN A 978 -6.42 -10.24 16.19
CA ASN A 978 -5.61 -9.18 16.78
C ASN A 978 -5.06 -8.20 15.74
N LEU A 979 -4.86 -8.64 14.49
CA LEU A 979 -4.46 -7.74 13.42
C LEU A 979 -5.49 -6.62 13.21
N ALA A 980 -6.77 -6.98 13.11
CA ALA A 980 -7.85 -6.00 12.92
C ALA A 980 -7.98 -5.05 14.13
N ILE A 981 -7.76 -5.54 15.34
CA ILE A 981 -7.74 -4.72 16.56
C ILE A 981 -6.53 -3.77 16.56
N ASN A 982 -5.38 -4.24 16.09
CA ASN A 982 -4.14 -3.49 16.05
C ASN A 982 -4.20 -2.35 15.02
N LEU A 983 -4.69 -2.61 13.81
CA LEU A 983 -4.89 -1.58 12.79
C LEU A 983 -5.98 -0.56 13.19
N ALA A 984 -7.00 -1.00 13.94
CA ALA A 984 -8.08 -0.12 14.40
C ALA A 984 -7.74 0.69 15.67
N GLY A 985 -6.73 0.27 16.46
CA GLY A 985 -6.40 0.80 17.79
C GLY A 985 -4.96 1.30 17.91
N GLY A 986 -4.78 2.52 18.45
CA GLY A 986 -3.47 3.19 18.47
C GLY A 986 -2.45 2.62 19.46
N GLY A 987 -1.25 2.30 18.95
CA GLY A 987 0.06 2.52 19.56
C GLY A 987 0.48 1.71 20.79
N ARG A 988 -0.22 0.64 21.15
CA ARG A 988 0.31 -0.35 22.09
C ARG A 988 0.89 -1.52 21.30
N ALA A 989 2.05 -2.01 21.73
CA ALA A 989 2.62 -3.24 21.20
C ALA A 989 1.72 -4.42 21.61
N PHE A 990 1.14 -5.09 20.62
CA PHE A 990 0.35 -6.31 20.78
C PHE A 990 0.85 -7.37 19.81
N PRO A 991 0.87 -8.66 20.19
CA PRO A 991 1.21 -9.73 19.26
C PRO A 991 0.20 -9.78 18.11
N ILE A 992 0.69 -9.61 16.90
CA ILE A 992 -0.02 -9.88 15.65
C ILE A 992 0.52 -11.22 15.15
N GLU A 993 -0.38 -12.13 14.78
CA GLU A 993 -0.01 -13.42 14.24
C GLU A 993 -0.46 -13.45 12.79
N HIS A 994 0.49 -13.51 11.85
CA HIS A 994 0.21 -13.86 10.46
C HIS A 994 0.21 -15.38 10.35
N LEU A 995 -0.71 -15.93 9.58
CA LEU A 995 -1.05 -17.35 9.64
C LEU A 995 -1.17 -17.97 8.25
N ALA A 996 -0.61 -19.17 8.10
CA ALA A 996 -1.00 -20.12 7.06
C ALA A 996 -2.03 -21.10 7.62
N GLY A 997 -3.02 -21.49 6.83
CA GLY A 997 -4.11 -22.38 7.23
C GLY A 997 -4.33 -23.51 6.24
N ALA A 998 -4.63 -24.70 6.76
CA ALA A 998 -5.00 -25.87 5.98
C ALA A 998 -6.08 -26.69 6.70
N TRP A 999 -7.08 -27.15 5.95
CA TRP A 999 -8.21 -27.93 6.46
C TRP A 999 -8.55 -29.10 5.55
N ASN A 1000 -8.94 -30.21 6.17
CA ASN A 1000 -9.37 -31.38 5.44
C ASN A 1000 -10.69 -31.12 4.71
N GLY A 1001 -10.69 -31.37 3.40
CA GLY A 1001 -11.81 -31.04 2.52
C GLY A 1001 -13.11 -31.79 2.80
N SER A 1002 -13.05 -32.96 3.48
CA SER A 1002 -14.24 -33.76 3.80
C SER A 1002 -14.86 -33.41 5.16
N THR A 1003 -14.05 -32.97 6.12
CA THR A 1003 -14.50 -32.74 7.50
C THR A 1003 -14.51 -31.28 7.92
N GLY A 1004 -13.76 -30.42 7.24
CA GLY A 1004 -13.52 -29.04 7.63
C GLY A 1004 -12.67 -28.87 8.89
N ASN A 1005 -12.05 -29.96 9.38
CA ASN A 1005 -11.13 -29.93 10.51
C ASN A 1005 -9.75 -29.45 10.06
N SER A 1006 -9.04 -28.73 10.93
CA SER A 1006 -7.68 -28.29 10.61
C SER A 1006 -6.73 -29.48 10.48
N LEU A 1007 -5.83 -29.42 9.48
CA LEU A 1007 -4.76 -30.40 9.35
C LEU A 1007 -3.82 -30.34 10.58
N PRO A 1008 -3.12 -31.44 10.92
CA PRO A 1008 -2.36 -31.53 12.18
C PRO A 1008 -1.42 -30.37 12.43
N GLY A 1009 -0.72 -29.87 11.40
CA GLY A 1009 0.23 -28.77 11.52
C GLY A 1009 -0.37 -27.37 11.64
N PHE A 1010 -1.68 -27.17 11.43
CA PHE A 1010 -2.21 -25.85 11.10
C PHE A 1010 -3.12 -25.27 12.19
N PRO A 1011 -3.33 -23.94 12.24
CA PRO A 1011 -2.60 -22.94 11.45
C PRO A 1011 -1.12 -22.86 11.83
N ARG A 1012 -0.30 -22.25 10.97
CA ARG A 1012 1.14 -22.02 11.20
C ARG A 1012 1.43 -20.54 11.26
N LEU A 1013 2.25 -20.12 12.24
CA LEU A 1013 2.78 -18.77 12.28
C LEU A 1013 3.72 -18.53 11.10
N VAL A 1014 3.52 -17.41 10.44
CA VAL A 1014 4.48 -16.76 9.53
C VAL A 1014 4.76 -15.35 10.04
N GLU A 1015 5.87 -14.77 9.62
CA GLU A 1015 6.40 -13.53 10.18
C GLU A 1015 5.67 -12.27 9.70
N ASP A 1016 5.02 -12.31 8.54
CA ASP A 1016 4.41 -11.12 7.92
C ASP A 1016 3.25 -11.48 6.95
N TYR A 1017 2.66 -10.46 6.34
CA TYR A 1017 1.56 -10.57 5.38
C TYR A 1017 1.86 -11.44 4.15
N THR A 1018 0.79 -12.00 3.59
CA THR A 1018 0.75 -12.68 2.30
C THR A 1018 -0.39 -12.07 1.46
N PHE A 1019 -0.16 -10.96 0.76
CA PHE A 1019 -1.18 -10.32 -0.08
C PHE A 1019 -1.31 -11.00 -1.44
N PHE A 1020 -2.53 -11.13 -1.94
CA PHE A 1020 -2.93 -11.72 -3.24
C PHE A 1020 -2.35 -13.11 -3.52
N PHE A 1021 -1.90 -13.78 -2.48
CA PHE A 1021 -1.12 -14.99 -2.61
C PHE A 1021 -2.05 -16.20 -2.74
N ASN A 1022 -1.87 -16.98 -3.81
CA ASN A 1022 -2.55 -18.26 -4.01
C ASN A 1022 -1.54 -19.41 -3.74
N PRO A 1023 -1.63 -20.16 -2.63
CA PRO A 1023 -0.62 -21.15 -2.30
C PRO A 1023 -0.42 -22.19 -3.39
N SER A 1024 0.83 -22.43 -3.79
CA SER A 1024 1.15 -23.57 -4.66
C SER A 1024 1.30 -24.83 -3.83
N ILE A 1025 0.96 -25.97 -4.39
CA ILE A 1025 0.96 -27.26 -3.69
C ILE A 1025 1.69 -28.28 -4.55
N ALA A 1026 2.93 -28.60 -4.15
CA ALA A 1026 3.81 -29.49 -4.90
C ALA A 1026 4.88 -30.10 -3.97
N ASP A 1027 5.31 -31.32 -4.28
CA ASP A 1027 6.46 -31.94 -3.62
C ASP A 1027 7.75 -31.21 -4.01
N VAL A 1028 8.38 -30.54 -3.04
CA VAL A 1028 9.70 -29.92 -3.15
C VAL A 1028 10.72 -30.57 -2.22
N GLY A 1029 10.27 -31.32 -1.20
CA GLY A 1029 11.12 -32.05 -0.26
C GLY A 1029 11.69 -33.37 -0.78
N GLY A 1030 11.12 -33.93 -1.85
CA GLY A 1030 11.51 -35.21 -2.42
C GLY A 1030 11.05 -36.43 -1.62
N ASP A 1031 10.07 -36.25 -0.73
CA ASP A 1031 9.48 -37.33 0.08
C ASP A 1031 8.15 -37.87 -0.51
N ALA A 1032 7.78 -37.42 -1.71
CA ALA A 1032 6.57 -37.75 -2.45
C ALA A 1032 5.26 -37.16 -1.89
N TYR A 1033 5.29 -36.47 -0.75
CA TYR A 1033 4.16 -35.68 -0.26
C TYR A 1033 4.30 -34.23 -0.71
N PRO A 1034 3.20 -33.53 -1.00
CA PRO A 1034 3.31 -32.15 -1.46
C PRO A 1034 3.34 -31.15 -0.30
N GLU A 1035 4.16 -30.11 -0.45
CA GLU A 1035 4.18 -28.95 0.42
C GLU A 1035 3.28 -27.83 -0.12
N MET A 1036 2.62 -27.11 0.79
CA MET A 1036 2.06 -25.79 0.53
C MET A 1036 3.20 -24.77 0.52
N LEU A 1037 3.42 -24.12 -0.61
CA LEU A 1037 4.43 -23.08 -0.78
C LEU A 1037 3.80 -21.70 -0.61
N ILE A 1038 4.38 -20.87 0.28
CA ILE A 1038 3.92 -19.49 0.52
C ILE A 1038 5.06 -18.48 0.64
N GLY A 1039 4.89 -17.35 -0.04
CA GLY A 1039 5.76 -16.19 0.04
C GLY A 1039 5.16 -15.14 0.97
N THR A 1040 6.03 -14.37 1.65
CA THR A 1040 5.63 -13.44 2.70
C THR A 1040 6.26 -12.04 2.53
N GLY A 1041 5.72 -11.07 3.26
CA GLY A 1041 6.31 -9.74 3.47
C GLY A 1041 7.63 -9.75 4.25
N GLY A 1042 7.90 -10.79 5.04
CA GLY A 1042 9.14 -10.97 5.78
C GLY A 1042 10.26 -11.62 4.99
N TYR A 1043 10.06 -11.71 3.66
CA TYR A 1043 11.07 -12.08 2.68
C TYR A 1043 11.37 -13.58 2.59
N TYR A 1044 10.48 -14.42 3.11
CA TYR A 1044 10.63 -15.88 3.12
C TYR A 1044 9.64 -16.56 2.18
N LEU A 1045 10.16 -17.54 1.44
CA LEU A 1045 9.36 -18.55 0.75
C LEU A 1045 9.39 -19.82 1.59
N HIS A 1046 8.26 -20.14 2.22
CA HIS A 1046 8.05 -21.32 3.04
C HIS A 1046 7.52 -22.49 2.23
N GLY A 1047 7.69 -23.70 2.75
CA GLY A 1047 7.10 -24.92 2.22
C GLY A 1047 6.66 -25.84 3.36
N PHE A 1048 5.36 -26.02 3.57
CA PHE A 1048 4.81 -26.79 4.68
C PHE A 1048 4.04 -28.02 4.20
N ASP A 1049 4.37 -29.21 4.70
CA ASP A 1049 3.56 -30.41 4.49
C ASP A 1049 2.27 -30.41 5.36
N GLY A 1050 1.43 -31.45 5.25
CA GLY A 1050 0.20 -31.58 6.07
C GLY A 1050 0.44 -31.66 7.59
N CYS A 1051 1.67 -31.98 8.03
CA CYS A 1051 2.10 -31.95 9.43
C CYS A 1051 2.67 -30.57 9.84
N GLY A 1052 2.82 -29.65 8.88
CA GLY A 1052 3.44 -28.33 9.02
C GLY A 1052 4.97 -28.37 9.18
N ARG A 1053 5.61 -29.43 8.69
CA ARG A 1053 7.08 -29.55 8.65
C ARG A 1053 7.60 -28.86 7.40
N GLU A 1054 8.76 -28.23 7.50
CA GLU A 1054 9.49 -27.72 6.34
C GLU A 1054 10.53 -28.74 5.86
N PRO A 1055 10.73 -28.89 4.54
CA PRO A 1055 11.80 -29.70 4.00
C PRO A 1055 13.20 -29.17 4.37
N GLU A 1056 14.22 -30.02 4.23
CA GLU A 1056 15.60 -29.60 4.46
C GLU A 1056 16.00 -28.45 3.52
N GLY A 1057 16.67 -27.43 4.07
CA GLY A 1057 17.10 -26.25 3.31
C GLY A 1057 16.01 -25.20 3.06
N TRP A 1058 14.87 -25.31 3.74
CA TRP A 1058 13.79 -24.31 3.78
C TRP A 1058 13.74 -23.59 5.14
N PRO A 1059 13.19 -22.37 5.20
CA PRO A 1059 12.63 -21.57 4.10
C PRO A 1059 13.70 -20.91 3.21
N LYS A 1060 13.30 -20.43 2.02
CA LYS A 1060 14.17 -19.63 1.13
C LYS A 1060 14.07 -18.14 1.45
N PHE A 1061 15.18 -17.43 1.43
CA PHE A 1061 15.24 -16.00 1.76
C PHE A 1061 15.54 -15.15 0.52
N THR A 1062 14.72 -14.14 0.25
CA THR A 1062 14.85 -13.25 -0.92
C THR A 1062 15.22 -11.81 -0.56
N GLY A 1063 15.13 -11.43 0.73
CA GLY A 1063 15.33 -10.06 1.21
C GLY A 1063 14.29 -9.03 0.73
N GLN A 1064 13.28 -9.46 -0.02
CA GLN A 1064 12.25 -8.59 -0.62
C GLN A 1064 10.87 -9.25 -0.52
N TRP A 1065 9.83 -8.44 -0.53
CA TRP A 1065 8.46 -8.93 -0.43
C TRP A 1065 8.11 -9.84 -1.61
N ILE A 1066 7.71 -11.08 -1.29
CA ILE A 1066 7.22 -12.07 -2.25
C ILE A 1066 5.69 -11.96 -2.32
N ILE A 1067 5.21 -11.38 -3.41
CA ILE A 1067 3.77 -11.26 -3.71
C ILE A 1067 3.34 -12.20 -4.84
N ALA A 1068 4.26 -12.50 -5.76
CA ALA A 1068 4.06 -13.48 -6.82
C ALA A 1068 4.08 -14.90 -6.26
N ASN A 1069 3.12 -15.71 -6.72
CA ASN A 1069 3.10 -17.11 -6.38
C ASN A 1069 4.32 -17.84 -6.96
N PRO A 1070 4.90 -18.81 -6.25
CA PRO A 1070 5.95 -19.64 -6.83
C PRO A 1070 5.37 -20.56 -7.91
N ALA A 1071 6.21 -20.95 -8.86
CA ALA A 1071 5.92 -22.01 -9.80
C ALA A 1071 6.91 -23.17 -9.65
N VAL A 1072 6.41 -24.40 -9.76
CA VAL A 1072 7.17 -25.63 -9.63
C VAL A 1072 7.15 -26.42 -10.94
N GLY A 1073 8.31 -26.90 -11.36
CA GLY A 1073 8.46 -27.63 -12.61
C GLY A 1073 9.91 -28.00 -12.96
N ASP A 1074 10.08 -28.96 -13.86
CA ASP A 1074 11.40 -29.39 -14.36
C ASP A 1074 11.90 -28.39 -15.40
N LEU A 1075 12.45 -27.28 -14.91
CA LEU A 1075 12.95 -26.18 -15.72
C LEU A 1075 14.12 -26.61 -16.63
N ARG A 1076 14.90 -27.61 -16.21
CA ARG A 1076 16.11 -28.05 -16.92
C ARG A 1076 15.89 -29.22 -17.86
N GLY A 1077 14.71 -29.85 -17.82
CA GLY A 1077 14.46 -31.10 -18.54
C GLY A 1077 15.35 -32.26 -18.08
N MET A 1078 15.80 -32.23 -16.81
CA MET A 1078 16.76 -33.21 -16.26
C MET A 1078 16.13 -34.16 -15.23
N GLY A 1079 14.81 -34.08 -15.03
CA GLY A 1079 14.07 -34.92 -14.10
C GLY A 1079 14.09 -34.44 -12.64
N GLN A 1080 14.70 -33.29 -12.34
CA GLN A 1080 14.70 -32.67 -11.01
C GLN A 1080 13.81 -31.43 -11.03
N GLN A 1081 12.94 -31.27 -10.02
CA GLN A 1081 12.06 -30.10 -9.93
C GLN A 1081 12.82 -28.85 -9.50
N GLN A 1082 12.38 -27.70 -10.00
CA GLN A 1082 12.82 -26.37 -9.57
C GLN A 1082 11.63 -25.57 -9.06
N VAL A 1083 11.90 -24.62 -8.18
CA VAL A 1083 10.94 -23.61 -7.73
C VAL A 1083 11.41 -22.26 -8.23
N VAL A 1084 10.51 -21.49 -8.84
CA VAL A 1084 10.74 -20.14 -9.33
C VAL A 1084 9.82 -19.17 -8.59
N SER A 1085 10.33 -18.04 -8.12
CA SER A 1085 9.52 -17.03 -7.44
C SER A 1085 10.05 -15.62 -7.71
N GLY A 1086 9.13 -14.69 -7.93
CA GLY A 1086 9.41 -13.27 -8.14
C GLY A 1086 9.18 -12.42 -6.89
N THR A 1087 9.80 -11.26 -6.84
CA THR A 1087 9.62 -10.28 -5.75
C THR A 1087 9.10 -8.96 -6.30
N ARG A 1088 8.35 -8.22 -5.48
CA ARG A 1088 7.80 -6.91 -5.85
C ARG A 1088 8.88 -5.85 -6.17
N SER A 1089 10.11 -6.05 -5.69
CA SER A 1089 11.25 -5.16 -5.99
C SER A 1089 11.99 -5.52 -7.28
N GLY A 1090 11.55 -6.57 -7.98
CA GLY A 1090 12.06 -6.94 -9.30
C GLY A 1090 13.18 -7.95 -9.32
N TYR A 1091 13.24 -8.84 -8.33
CA TYR A 1091 14.16 -9.98 -8.35
C TYR A 1091 13.39 -11.26 -8.69
N LEU A 1092 13.85 -11.98 -9.73
CA LEU A 1092 13.39 -13.32 -10.06
C LEU A 1092 14.39 -14.34 -9.53
N TRP A 1093 13.91 -15.29 -8.73
CA TRP A 1093 14.70 -16.36 -8.12
C TRP A 1093 14.33 -17.72 -8.69
N ALA A 1094 15.30 -18.61 -8.77
CA ALA A 1094 15.08 -20.02 -9.07
C ALA A 1094 15.99 -20.89 -8.20
N TRP A 1095 15.42 -21.95 -7.61
CA TRP A 1095 16.11 -22.90 -6.76
C TRP A 1095 15.94 -24.33 -7.26
N SER A 1096 16.98 -25.15 -7.15
CA SER A 1096 16.87 -26.62 -7.26
C SER A 1096 16.20 -27.20 -6.01
N THR A 1097 15.31 -28.17 -6.16
CA THR A 1097 14.69 -28.90 -5.05
C THR A 1097 15.21 -30.33 -4.95
N ALA A 1098 14.89 -31.03 -3.86
CA ALA A 1098 15.21 -32.46 -3.71
C ALA A 1098 14.29 -33.37 -4.55
N SER A 1099 13.14 -32.84 -4.96
CA SER A 1099 12.07 -33.56 -5.64
C SER A 1099 12.42 -33.97 -7.08
N GLN A 1100 12.00 -35.18 -7.45
CA GLN A 1100 12.21 -35.78 -8.77
C GLN A 1100 10.90 -35.74 -9.56
N ALA A 1101 10.95 -35.25 -10.79
CA ALA A 1101 9.77 -34.99 -11.61
C ALA A 1101 8.89 -36.23 -11.86
N ALA A 1102 9.50 -37.41 -11.95
CA ALA A 1102 8.78 -38.67 -12.19
C ALA A 1102 7.96 -39.16 -10.98
N THR A 1103 8.27 -38.69 -9.78
CA THR A 1103 7.64 -39.13 -8.51
C THR A 1103 7.04 -37.99 -7.71
N ALA A 1104 7.13 -36.75 -8.19
CA ALA A 1104 6.62 -35.57 -7.51
C ALA A 1104 5.09 -35.54 -7.53
N SER A 1105 4.49 -35.38 -6.34
CA SER A 1105 3.08 -35.02 -6.23
C SER A 1105 2.89 -33.57 -6.66
N MET A 1106 2.14 -33.34 -7.74
CA MET A 1106 1.79 -32.00 -8.23
C MET A 1106 0.27 -31.82 -8.09
N GLN A 1107 -0.13 -30.99 -7.13
CA GLN A 1107 -1.55 -30.72 -6.85
C GLN A 1107 -1.98 -29.37 -7.41
N TRP A 1108 -1.13 -28.36 -7.27
CA TRP A 1108 -1.38 -26.97 -7.67
C TRP A 1108 -0.03 -26.29 -7.91
N PRO A 1109 0.73 -26.68 -8.94
CA PRO A 1109 2.16 -26.35 -9.05
C PRO A 1109 2.44 -24.88 -9.41
N THR A 1110 1.43 -24.08 -9.74
CA THR A 1110 1.56 -22.69 -10.18
C THR A 1110 0.32 -21.88 -9.81
N HIS A 1111 0.38 -20.57 -10.02
CA HIS A 1111 -0.74 -19.65 -9.86
C HIS A 1111 -2.00 -20.15 -10.58
N ARG A 1112 -3.15 -20.11 -9.89
CA ARG A 1112 -4.45 -20.52 -10.45
C ARG A 1112 -4.46 -21.95 -11.04
N HIS A 1113 -3.67 -22.84 -10.43
CA HIS A 1113 -3.56 -24.28 -10.68
C HIS A 1113 -2.78 -24.68 -11.94
N ASP A 1114 -3.08 -24.06 -13.09
CA ASP A 1114 -2.56 -24.45 -14.39
C ASP A 1114 -2.17 -23.23 -15.25
N GLN A 1115 -1.55 -23.51 -16.40
CA GLN A 1115 -1.06 -22.48 -17.34
C GLN A 1115 -2.19 -21.64 -17.95
N ALA A 1116 -3.43 -22.14 -17.98
CA ALA A 1116 -4.60 -21.42 -18.47
C ALA A 1116 -5.30 -20.60 -17.38
N ASN A 1117 -4.77 -20.59 -16.15
CA ASN A 1117 -5.29 -19.88 -14.97
C ASN A 1117 -6.72 -20.27 -14.57
N THR A 1118 -7.18 -21.50 -14.84
CA THR A 1118 -8.58 -21.88 -14.63
C THR A 1118 -9.06 -21.76 -13.17
N GLY A 1119 -8.14 -21.88 -12.21
CA GLY A 1119 -8.46 -21.90 -10.78
C GLY A 1119 -9.21 -23.16 -10.35
N ASN A 1120 -9.20 -24.21 -11.17
CA ASN A 1120 -9.91 -25.46 -10.93
C ASN A 1120 -8.94 -26.64 -10.79
N TRP A 1121 -8.93 -27.25 -9.61
CA TRP A 1121 -8.10 -28.42 -9.31
C TRP A 1121 -8.45 -29.63 -10.19
N GLY A 1122 -9.67 -29.69 -10.74
CA GLY A 1122 -10.13 -30.71 -11.67
C GLY A 1122 -9.41 -30.68 -13.02
N THR A 1123 -8.90 -29.53 -13.46
CA THR A 1123 -8.21 -29.37 -14.74
C THR A 1123 -6.98 -30.27 -14.85
N THR A 1124 -6.71 -30.85 -16.01
CA THR A 1124 -5.58 -31.78 -16.17
C THR A 1124 -4.27 -31.01 -16.29
N LEU A 1125 -3.27 -31.39 -15.49
CA LEU A 1125 -1.91 -30.84 -15.56
C LEU A 1125 -1.05 -31.58 -16.59
N ASN A 1126 -0.15 -30.86 -17.24
CA ASN A 1126 0.84 -31.42 -18.16
C ASN A 1126 2.15 -31.86 -17.47
N GLN A 1127 2.16 -31.94 -16.13
CA GLN A 1127 3.32 -32.31 -15.33
C GLN A 1127 2.95 -33.02 -14.02
N GLY A 1128 3.89 -33.84 -13.53
CA GLY A 1128 3.79 -34.57 -12.27
C GLY A 1128 2.66 -35.58 -12.23
N VAL A 1129 2.39 -36.09 -11.02
CA VAL A 1129 1.25 -36.99 -10.75
C VAL A 1129 0.42 -36.44 -9.59
N ARG A 1130 -0.91 -36.59 -9.63
CA ARG A 1130 -1.77 -36.21 -8.50
C ARG A 1130 -1.68 -37.18 -7.33
N ARG A 1131 -1.38 -38.45 -7.59
CA ARG A 1131 -1.10 -39.44 -6.56
C ARG A 1131 0.03 -40.34 -6.96
N VAL A 1132 0.94 -40.54 -6.04
CA VAL A 1132 2.06 -41.46 -6.21
C VAL A 1132 1.56 -42.88 -5.90
N PRO A 1133 1.60 -43.82 -6.87
CA PRO A 1133 1.06 -45.16 -6.67
C PRO A 1133 1.73 -45.89 -5.50
N GLY A 1134 0.92 -46.43 -4.59
CA GLY A 1134 1.39 -47.19 -3.43
C GLY A 1134 1.83 -46.35 -2.23
N LEU A 1135 1.81 -45.01 -2.33
CA LEU A 1135 2.01 -44.11 -1.20
C LEU A 1135 0.74 -44.08 -0.33
N GLY A 1136 0.90 -44.30 0.98
CA GLY A 1136 -0.21 -44.21 1.94
C GLY A 1136 -0.48 -42.78 2.40
N PRO A 1137 -1.49 -42.56 3.24
CA PRO A 1137 -1.74 -41.26 3.86
C PRO A 1137 -0.54 -40.79 4.69
N LEU A 1138 -0.32 -39.48 4.75
CA LEU A 1138 0.74 -38.85 5.51
C LEU A 1138 0.59 -39.12 7.01
N GLU A 1139 1.64 -39.66 7.63
CA GLU A 1139 1.67 -39.87 9.09
C GLU A 1139 2.34 -38.71 9.81
N CYS A 1140 1.63 -38.11 10.77
CA CYS A 1140 2.13 -36.99 11.59
C CYS A 1140 2.37 -37.43 13.05
N PRO A 1141 3.38 -38.24 13.39
CA PRO A 1141 3.61 -38.65 14.78
C PRO A 1141 3.84 -37.43 15.69
N LEU A 1142 3.45 -37.54 16.97
CA LEU A 1142 3.85 -36.54 17.96
C LEU A 1142 5.39 -36.58 18.12
N PRO A 1143 6.06 -35.44 18.35
CA PRO A 1143 7.47 -35.46 18.71
C PRO A 1143 7.67 -36.39 19.91
N VAL A 1144 8.54 -37.39 19.76
CA VAL A 1144 8.94 -38.23 20.88
C VAL A 1144 9.78 -37.33 21.79
N GLU A 1145 9.32 -37.10 23.03
CA GLU A 1145 10.15 -36.50 24.08
C GLU A 1145 11.51 -37.23 24.06
N PRO A 1146 12.64 -36.55 23.79
CA PRO A 1146 13.92 -37.24 23.72
C PRO A 1146 14.15 -37.98 25.04
N ASP A 1147 14.39 -39.29 24.92
CA ASP A 1147 14.54 -40.23 26.03
C ASP A 1147 15.24 -39.57 27.22
N ALA A 1148 14.51 -39.44 28.34
CA ALA A 1148 15.05 -39.10 29.65
C ALA A 1148 15.99 -40.22 30.12
N GLY A 1149 17.18 -40.28 29.53
CA GLY A 1149 18.24 -41.22 29.85
C GLY A 1149 18.96 -40.82 31.12
N THR A 1150 18.41 -41.16 32.28
CA THR A 1150 19.03 -41.66 33.53
C THR A 1150 18.16 -41.29 34.75
N PRO A 1151 17.87 -42.24 35.66
CA PRO A 1151 17.05 -41.96 36.84
C PRO A 1151 17.88 -41.28 37.94
N GLY A 1152 17.41 -40.11 38.40
CA GLY A 1152 17.97 -39.30 39.49
C GLY A 1152 18.65 -38.05 38.90
N VAL A 1153 18.06 -36.86 38.90
CA VAL A 1153 17.53 -36.11 40.06
C VAL A 1153 16.40 -35.16 39.58
N ASP A 1154 15.40 -34.95 40.42
CA ASP A 1154 14.06 -34.34 40.20
C ASP A 1154 13.92 -33.16 39.21
N ALA A 1155 13.09 -33.37 38.19
CA ALA A 1155 12.21 -32.35 37.62
C ALA A 1155 10.76 -32.81 37.85
N GLY A 1156 10.09 -32.16 38.81
CA GLY A 1156 8.75 -32.50 39.24
C GLY A 1156 7.69 -32.13 38.20
N THR A 1157 6.91 -33.13 37.81
CA THR A 1157 5.57 -32.99 37.22
C THR A 1157 4.69 -32.08 38.07
N VAL A 1158 3.97 -31.14 37.47
CA VAL A 1158 2.86 -30.43 38.15
C VAL A 1158 1.57 -30.69 37.38
N ALA A 1159 0.92 -31.80 37.73
CA ALA A 1159 -0.53 -31.94 37.67
C ALA A 1159 -1.06 -31.80 39.11
N ASP A 1160 -2.16 -31.04 39.24
CA ASP A 1160 -3.03 -30.82 40.41
C ASP A 1160 -2.68 -31.47 41.77
N ALA A 1161 -2.50 -30.62 42.78
CA ALA A 1161 -2.83 -30.94 44.17
C ALA A 1161 -3.21 -29.68 44.95
N GLY A 1162 -4.48 -29.59 45.39
CA GLY A 1162 -4.86 -28.72 46.51
C GLY A 1162 -4.68 -29.44 47.84
N SER A 1163 -4.30 -28.70 48.90
CA SER A 1163 -5.04 -28.62 50.19
C SER A 1163 -4.21 -28.07 51.37
N SER A 1164 -4.65 -26.92 51.90
CA SER A 1164 -4.89 -26.54 53.32
C SER A 1164 -3.86 -26.77 54.45
N ILE A 1165 -3.55 -25.72 55.20
CA ILE A 1165 -3.57 -25.59 56.70
C ILE A 1165 -3.25 -24.13 57.10
N ASP A 1166 -3.73 -23.49 58.18
CA ASP A 1166 -4.97 -23.53 58.96
C ASP A 1166 -5.02 -22.25 59.83
N ALA A 1167 -6.25 -21.86 60.24
CA ALA A 1167 -6.67 -21.07 61.41
C ALA A 1167 -6.12 -19.66 61.75
N GLY A 1168 -7.05 -18.68 61.82
CA GLY A 1168 -6.96 -17.52 62.72
C GLY A 1168 -7.79 -16.26 62.39
N ALA A 1169 -9.13 -16.29 62.54
CA ALA A 1169 -9.97 -15.07 62.62
C ALA A 1169 -9.80 -14.37 63.99
N PRO A 1170 -9.88 -13.01 64.09
CA PRO A 1170 -11.15 -12.24 64.23
C PRO A 1170 -11.09 -10.89 63.44
N THR A 1171 -12.11 -10.05 63.19
CA THR A 1171 -13.54 -9.87 63.52
C THR A 1171 -14.05 -8.70 62.65
N VAL A 1172 -15.27 -8.82 62.09
CA VAL A 1172 -16.41 -7.84 62.10
C VAL A 1172 -16.09 -6.37 61.70
N GLU A 1173 -16.69 -5.72 60.68
CA GLU A 1173 -18.12 -5.51 60.36
C GLU A 1173 -18.27 -4.76 59.01
N GLY A 1174 -19.37 -4.97 58.26
CA GLY A 1174 -19.96 -3.92 57.40
C GLY A 1174 -20.20 -4.18 55.91
N ASP A 1175 -21.28 -4.92 55.60
CA ASP A 1175 -22.27 -4.78 54.50
C ASP A 1175 -21.81 -4.49 53.05
N GLY A 1176 -22.23 -5.21 52.00
CA GLY A 1176 -23.32 -6.16 51.81
C GLY A 1176 -23.80 -6.07 50.34
N CYS A 1177 -23.69 -7.15 49.56
CA CYS A 1177 -24.38 -7.29 48.28
C CYS A 1177 -24.84 -8.75 48.12
N GLY A 1178 -26.14 -8.96 48.31
CA GLY A 1178 -26.81 -10.24 48.11
C GLY A 1178 -27.03 -10.54 46.64
N CYS A 1179 -26.64 -11.75 46.24
CA CYS A 1179 -27.08 -12.39 45.01
C CYS A 1179 -28.56 -12.78 45.08
N ARG A 1180 -29.28 -12.68 43.95
CA ARG A 1180 -30.37 -13.60 43.61
C ARG A 1180 -30.14 -14.14 42.20
N THR A 1181 -30.02 -15.46 42.14
CA THR A 1181 -29.92 -16.29 40.93
C THR A 1181 -31.29 -16.52 40.29
N ALA A 1182 -31.36 -16.53 38.95
CA ALA A 1182 -32.29 -17.32 38.12
C ALA A 1182 -31.73 -17.41 36.67
N PRO A 1183 -32.24 -18.27 35.77
CA PRO A 1183 -31.73 -19.62 35.52
C PRO A 1183 -31.22 -19.83 34.08
N ALA A 1184 -30.68 -21.03 33.82
CA ALA A 1184 -30.14 -21.50 32.55
C ALA A 1184 -31.09 -21.33 31.34
N GLY A 1185 -30.56 -20.78 30.24
CA GLY A 1185 -31.16 -20.85 28.90
C GLY A 1185 -30.90 -19.63 27.99
N ALA A 1186 -29.79 -19.64 27.22
CA ALA A 1186 -29.62 -18.98 25.90
C ALA A 1186 -28.18 -19.20 25.36
N PRO A 1187 -27.95 -19.47 24.06
CA PRO A 1187 -26.61 -19.68 23.50
C PRO A 1187 -25.94 -18.38 23.03
N ARG A 1188 -24.60 -18.36 23.17
CA ARG A 1188 -23.57 -17.71 22.31
C ARG A 1188 -24.02 -16.51 21.46
N ALA A 1189 -23.77 -15.29 21.94
CA ALA A 1189 -23.90 -14.03 21.18
C ALA A 1189 -22.69 -13.09 21.34
N GLY A 1190 -21.47 -13.64 21.37
CA GLY A 1190 -20.24 -12.86 21.57
C GLY A 1190 -19.63 -12.21 20.32
N LEU A 1191 -19.96 -12.70 19.11
CA LEU A 1191 -19.30 -12.27 17.86
C LEU A 1191 -19.99 -11.09 17.15
N LEU A 1192 -21.31 -10.89 17.35
CA LEU A 1192 -22.04 -9.78 16.73
C LEU A 1192 -21.74 -8.41 17.40
N ALA A 1193 -21.31 -8.41 18.66
CA ALA A 1193 -21.10 -7.19 19.45
C ALA A 1193 -19.84 -6.41 19.02
N ILE A 1194 -18.85 -7.07 18.43
CA ILE A 1194 -17.59 -6.45 18.00
C ILE A 1194 -17.75 -5.76 16.64
N GLY A 1195 -18.53 -6.35 15.72
CA GLY A 1195 -18.92 -5.68 14.47
C GLY A 1195 -19.71 -4.38 14.74
N LEU A 1196 -20.59 -4.39 15.74
CA LEU A 1196 -21.30 -3.20 16.22
C LEU A 1196 -20.39 -2.16 16.90
N ALA A 1197 -19.31 -2.60 17.56
CA ALA A 1197 -18.33 -1.69 18.17
C ALA A 1197 -17.50 -0.94 17.10
N MET A 1198 -17.06 -1.61 16.02
CA MET A 1198 -16.40 -0.94 14.90
C MET A 1198 -17.34 0.01 14.14
N LEU A 1199 -18.62 -0.37 13.97
CA LEU A 1199 -19.69 0.48 13.41
C LEU A 1199 -19.93 1.74 14.25
N ALA A 1200 -19.88 1.64 15.58
CA ALA A 1200 -20.05 2.78 16.48
C ALA A 1200 -18.86 3.76 16.45
N VAL A 1201 -17.64 3.26 16.24
CA VAL A 1201 -16.42 4.09 16.10
C VAL A 1201 -16.43 4.85 14.77
N ARG A 1202 -16.80 4.21 13.65
CA ARG A 1202 -16.92 4.89 12.34
C ARG A 1202 -18.06 5.91 12.29
N ARG A 1203 -19.22 5.65 12.92
CA ARG A 1203 -20.33 6.63 12.97
C ARG A 1203 -19.99 7.91 13.76
N ARG A 1204 -19.09 7.84 14.74
CA ARG A 1204 -18.64 9.03 15.49
C ARG A 1204 -17.63 9.90 14.73
N ARG A 1205 -16.89 9.32 13.77
CA ARG A 1205 -15.94 10.07 12.93
C ARG A 1205 -16.59 10.88 11.80
N ARG A 1206 -17.81 10.55 11.36
CA ARG A 1206 -18.55 11.31 10.33
C ARG A 1206 -19.27 12.57 10.86
N THR A 1207 -19.15 12.89 12.14
CA THR A 1207 -19.79 14.06 12.76
C THR A 1207 -18.83 14.90 13.60
N ALA A 1208 -17.54 14.90 13.26
CA ALA A 1208 -16.54 15.76 13.87
C ALA A 1208 -15.85 16.57 12.77
#